data_AF-A0A969M114-F1
#
_entry.id   AF-A0A969M114-F1
#
_cell.length_a   1.000
_cell.length_b   1.000
_cell.length_c   1.000
_cell.angle_alpha   90.00
_cell.angle_beta   90.00
_cell.angle_gamma   90.00
#
_symmetry.space_group_name_H-M   'P 1'
#
loop_
_entity.id
_entity.type
_entity.pdbx_description
1 polymer ?
#
loop_
_entity_poly.entity_id
_entity_poly.type
_entity_poly.pdbx_seq_one_letter_code
_entity_poly.pdbx_strand_id
1 'polypeptide(L)'
;MLDFGQNSLIPSRAIAIDHAQGILGGLLEEGVGRFNHCSCFHSSEICSRIEGIGLDFNIQAGAEQFGSPGNDTLSGTEADDLIGGRVGDDDLLGNRGNDSLYGGQGLDILQGEAGNDYLSGDLDSDFLLGGEGADIFVLAPVPPLVFFGVDFILDFEPGADFIELAGGLTPESVFLESVALQPGTLDTLIWYTATDILLGVVSNVPAEQVIDRLIVSVLAATAAPTLATAVNLGPLTADLTVNGAIDDLNPQDIYRFDLTSASDLNLTLTGLGADADVVLVQDLNGNGAIEVTDFVDRSEEPGSLPESIAVSALPGGTYYVVVYQHQGNTLYTLNISALPNPESNPDIVVGQFDSQFGYGLVNGAGAIAAAVGLPVFGDVPDLGGDDWGRDLINAPEVWATGTTGIGVTVAVIDTGVDYTHPDLLSNIWINLGEIPGNGLDDDSNGFVDDVRGWDFVDRDNDPMDLNSHGTHVAGIIAAQRDGIGITGVAPNAQIMPIRVLDGEGFGKVSDAISAIQYAVQNGADVINLSLGGDGFLQAELDAIQWATQQGVVVVMAAGNESRSQPNFPARFASNVGLAVGSVTQTKALSSFSNQAGALVLDYVLAPGGDGGFSNAGDIYSTVPPAIAGVPYAAFAGTSMATPHVAGIATLIKQANPNLTASEIEQVIVGTASLSGLSLG
;
A
#
# COMPACT_ATOMS: atom_id res chain seq x y z
N MET A 1 11.34 -1.84 -2.28
CA MET A 1 11.60 -2.08 -0.84
C MET A 1 12.32 -0.87 -0.28
N LEU A 2 11.57 0.13 0.19
CA LEU A 2 12.12 1.36 0.75
C LEU A 2 11.52 1.57 2.14
N ASP A 3 12.36 1.92 3.13
CA ASP A 3 11.98 2.05 4.55
C ASP A 3 12.01 3.53 5.00
N PHE A 4 11.06 3.92 5.86
CA PHE A 4 10.82 5.29 6.31
C PHE A 4 11.13 5.45 7.81
N GLY A 5 12.20 6.18 8.16
CA GLY A 5 12.53 6.49 9.56
C GLY A 5 13.00 7.92 9.77
N GLN A 6 12.38 8.64 10.72
CA GLN A 6 12.81 9.97 11.19
C GLN A 6 13.11 10.00 12.70
N ASN A 7 14.15 10.75 13.10
CA ASN A 7 14.36 11.17 14.49
C ASN A 7 15.31 12.40 14.62
N SER A 8 14.94 13.43 15.39
CA SER A 8 15.78 14.13 16.42
C SER A 8 15.24 15.49 16.97
N LEU A 9 14.68 15.45 18.18
CA LEU A 9 14.92 16.17 19.47
C LEU A 9 15.58 17.60 19.66
N ILE A 10 14.78 18.51 20.30
CA ILE A 10 14.95 19.53 21.43
C ILE A 10 15.88 20.79 21.37
N PRO A 11 15.82 21.81 22.32
CA PRO A 11 14.76 22.37 23.23
C PRO A 11 14.75 23.94 23.42
N SER A 12 13.75 24.54 24.10
CA SER A 12 13.90 25.37 25.35
C SER A 12 12.69 26.25 25.76
N ARG A 13 12.58 26.46 27.09
CA ARG A 13 11.47 27.01 27.91
C ARG A 13 11.45 28.55 28.02
N ALA A 14 10.24 29.12 28.25
CA ALA A 14 9.84 29.97 29.40
C ALA A 14 8.89 31.12 29.03
N ILE A 15 7.69 31.16 29.62
CA ILE A 15 7.10 32.26 30.41
C ILE A 15 5.74 31.75 30.91
N ALA A 16 5.60 31.73 32.24
CA ALA A 16 4.38 31.40 32.94
C ALA A 16 3.82 32.67 33.59
N ILE A 17 2.52 32.62 33.92
CA ILE A 17 1.85 33.40 34.97
C ILE A 17 1.30 34.77 34.52
N ASP A 18 0.09 34.73 33.97
CA ASP A 18 -0.99 35.60 34.44
C ASP A 18 -2.31 34.81 34.31
N HIS A 19 -3.30 35.07 35.18
CA HIS A 19 -4.62 34.41 35.29
C HIS A 19 -4.79 33.25 36.30
N ALA A 20 -4.37 33.45 37.55
CA ALA A 20 -4.81 32.63 38.70
C ALA A 20 -6.02 33.24 39.47
N GLN A 21 -6.92 33.97 38.80
CA GLN A 21 -8.13 34.53 39.43
C GLN A 21 -9.44 34.24 38.68
N GLY A 22 -9.46 33.30 37.74
CA GLY A 22 -10.68 32.88 37.02
C GLY A 22 -11.24 31.50 37.40
N ILE A 23 -10.49 30.67 38.12
CA ILE A 23 -10.82 29.24 38.32
C ILE A 23 -11.28 29.01 39.76
N LEU A 24 -12.46 29.51 40.10
CA LEU A 24 -13.23 28.99 41.24
C LEU A 24 -14.76 29.10 41.02
N GLY A 25 -15.19 29.41 39.79
CA GLY A 25 -16.60 29.60 39.42
C GLY A 25 -17.10 28.69 38.31
N GLY A 26 -16.35 27.66 37.90
CA GLY A 26 -16.68 26.80 36.76
C GLY A 26 -16.39 25.31 36.95
N LEU A 27 -16.53 24.77 38.16
CA LEU A 27 -16.33 23.34 38.45
C LEU A 27 -17.61 22.72 39.02
N LEU A 28 -18.73 22.83 38.29
CA LEU A 28 -19.93 22.01 38.54
C LEU A 28 -20.72 21.62 37.27
N GLU A 29 -20.19 21.81 36.07
CA GLU A 29 -20.73 21.17 34.86
C GLU A 29 -19.58 20.72 33.97
N GLU A 30 -19.35 19.41 33.96
CA GLU A 30 -18.79 18.54 32.92
C GLU A 30 -18.04 17.37 33.58
N GLY A 31 -18.36 16.18 33.11
CA GLY A 31 -17.89 14.92 33.66
C GLY A 31 -16.44 14.60 33.30
N VAL A 32 -15.93 13.65 34.08
CA VAL A 32 -14.77 12.76 33.84
C VAL A 32 -13.37 13.40 33.86
N GLY A 33 -12.57 12.98 34.85
CA GLY A 33 -11.13 13.29 34.95
C GLY A 33 -10.56 13.09 36.37
N ARG A 34 -9.96 11.93 36.60
CA ARG A 34 -9.46 11.37 37.87
C ARG A 34 -8.45 12.25 38.64
N PHE A 35 -8.39 12.10 39.97
CA PHE A 35 -7.18 12.37 40.77
C PHE A 35 -6.84 11.14 41.62
N ASN A 36 -5.86 10.34 41.19
CA ASN A 36 -5.13 9.43 42.07
C ASN A 36 -3.64 9.80 42.05
N HIS A 37 -3.12 10.04 43.25
CA HIS A 37 -1.72 10.27 43.62
C HIS A 37 -0.97 11.50 43.08
N CYS A 38 -0.64 12.37 44.04
CA CYS A 38 0.30 13.48 43.92
C CYS A 38 1.69 13.02 43.46
N SER A 39 2.02 13.27 42.20
CA SER A 39 3.40 13.48 41.79
C SER A 39 3.46 14.66 40.82
N CYS A 40 3.35 15.89 41.36
CA CYS A 40 3.98 17.13 40.84
C CYS A 40 3.40 18.39 41.52
N PHE A 41 3.70 18.64 42.81
CA PHE A 41 3.67 20.02 43.34
C PHE A 41 4.80 20.22 44.37
N HIS A 42 5.69 21.16 44.06
CA HIS A 42 6.82 21.61 44.88
C HIS A 42 6.38 22.55 46.03
N SER A 43 5.49 22.13 46.92
CA SER A 43 5.26 22.88 48.16
C SER A 43 4.75 21.99 49.30
N SER A 44 5.53 21.91 50.36
CA SER A 44 5.36 20.99 51.51
C SER A 44 4.29 21.43 52.54
N GLU A 45 3.40 22.37 52.24
CA GLU A 45 2.40 22.85 53.21
C GLU A 45 0.96 22.32 52.98
N ILE A 46 0.65 21.70 51.83
CA ILE A 46 -0.73 21.24 51.53
C ILE A 46 -0.95 19.75 51.88
N CYS A 47 0.04 18.87 51.69
CA CYS A 47 -0.09 17.45 52.03
C CYS A 47 -0.36 17.19 53.53
N SER A 48 0.12 18.05 54.43
CA SER A 48 -0.04 17.86 55.88
C SER A 48 -1.47 18.07 56.41
N ARG A 49 -2.41 18.57 55.60
CA ARG A 49 -3.81 18.82 56.00
C ARG A 49 -4.80 17.73 55.56
N ILE A 50 -4.38 16.76 54.75
CA ILE A 50 -5.27 15.68 54.26
C ILE A 50 -5.08 14.38 55.07
N GLU A 51 -3.90 14.10 55.61
CA GLU A 51 -3.64 12.89 56.45
C GLU A 51 -4.38 12.87 57.81
N GLY A 52 -5.09 13.94 58.18
CA GLY A 52 -5.76 14.08 59.47
C GLY A 52 -7.21 13.57 59.55
N ILE A 53 -7.78 13.07 58.45
CA ILE A 53 -9.19 12.66 58.37
C ILE A 53 -9.23 11.20 57.91
N GLY A 54 -9.04 10.27 58.85
CA GLY A 54 -9.08 8.82 58.60
C GLY A 54 -10.47 8.34 58.18
N LEU A 55 -10.81 8.53 56.90
CA LEU A 55 -11.95 7.93 56.22
C LEU A 55 -11.40 7.10 55.06
N ASP A 56 -11.13 5.82 55.33
CA ASP A 56 -10.88 4.83 54.28
C ASP A 56 -12.21 4.54 53.58
N PHE A 57 -12.48 5.24 52.47
CA PHE A 57 -13.44 4.80 51.48
C PHE A 57 -12.71 3.88 50.50
N ASN A 58 -12.73 2.58 50.76
CA ASN A 58 -12.27 1.59 49.79
C ASN A 58 -13.45 1.28 48.85
N ILE A 59 -13.64 2.15 47.86
CA ILE A 59 -14.40 1.80 46.65
C ILE A 59 -13.32 1.37 45.66
N GLN A 60 -13.15 0.05 45.47
CA GLN A 60 -12.44 -0.45 44.29
C GLN A 60 -13.33 -0.09 43.11
N ALA A 61 -12.96 0.95 42.37
CA ALA A 61 -13.60 1.23 41.10
C ALA A 61 -13.02 0.24 40.09
N GLY A 62 -13.88 -0.32 39.23
CA GLY A 62 -13.47 -1.16 38.12
C GLY A 62 -12.35 -0.52 37.30
N ALA A 63 -11.45 -1.36 36.82
CA ALA A 63 -10.41 -1.00 35.89
C ALA A 63 -11.00 -0.84 34.49
N GLU A 64 -10.59 0.24 33.83
CA GLU A 64 -10.67 0.36 32.37
C GLU A 64 -9.24 0.16 31.90
N GLN A 65 -8.95 -0.99 31.29
CA GLN A 65 -7.62 -1.39 30.87
C GLN A 65 -7.63 -1.75 29.40
N PHE A 66 -6.70 -1.19 28.65
CA PHE A 66 -6.51 -1.53 27.25
C PHE A 66 -5.04 -1.86 27.02
N GLY A 67 -4.81 -2.92 26.25
CA GLY A 67 -3.48 -3.35 25.82
C GLY A 67 -2.78 -2.32 24.93
N SER A 68 -1.54 -2.62 24.61
CA SER A 68 -0.76 -1.98 23.57
C SER A 68 -0.95 -2.71 22.23
N PRO A 69 -0.40 -2.20 21.13
CA PRO A 69 -0.19 -3.05 19.96
C PRO A 69 0.92 -4.08 20.24
N GLY A 70 0.55 -5.36 20.26
CA GLY A 70 1.38 -6.55 20.52
C GLY A 70 0.74 -7.48 21.57
N ASN A 71 1.27 -8.69 21.71
CA ASN A 71 0.74 -9.70 22.64
C ASN A 71 0.86 -9.26 24.10
N ASP A 72 -0.28 -9.03 24.75
CA ASP A 72 -0.42 -8.50 26.09
C ASP A 72 -1.03 -9.52 27.07
N THR A 73 -0.76 -9.31 28.36
CA THR A 73 -1.43 -10.05 29.44
C THR A 73 -2.07 -9.05 30.38
N LEU A 74 -3.40 -8.99 30.35
CA LEU A 74 -4.21 -8.00 31.05
C LEU A 74 -5.03 -8.69 32.15
N SER A 75 -5.15 -8.03 33.30
CA SER A 75 -5.88 -8.59 34.43
C SER A 75 -6.64 -7.51 35.17
N GLY A 76 -7.94 -7.77 35.34
CA GLY A 76 -8.90 -6.96 36.06
C GLY A 76 -8.70 -6.93 37.57
N THR A 77 -9.66 -6.33 38.23
CA THR A 77 -9.75 -6.17 39.68
C THR A 77 -10.76 -7.17 40.26
N GLU A 78 -11.33 -6.90 41.44
CA GLU A 78 -12.45 -7.70 41.96
C GLU A 78 -13.81 -6.98 41.78
N ALA A 79 -13.87 -5.99 40.89
CA ALA A 79 -15.05 -5.19 40.59
C ALA A 79 -15.23 -5.11 39.06
N ASP A 80 -16.46 -4.88 38.59
CA ASP A 80 -16.82 -4.79 37.17
C ASP A 80 -15.82 -3.97 36.32
N ASP A 81 -15.04 -4.66 35.49
CA ASP A 81 -13.96 -4.12 34.68
C ASP A 81 -14.31 -4.03 33.18
N LEU A 82 -13.64 -3.14 32.46
CA LEU A 82 -13.62 -3.09 31.00
C LEU A 82 -12.19 -3.34 30.54
N ILE A 83 -11.97 -4.47 29.84
CA ILE A 83 -10.64 -4.91 29.41
C ILE A 83 -10.66 -5.14 27.90
N GLY A 84 -9.72 -4.53 27.18
CA GLY A 84 -9.54 -4.74 25.73
C GLY A 84 -8.10 -5.09 25.36
N GLY A 85 -7.89 -6.18 24.61
CA GLY A 85 -6.58 -6.65 24.15
C GLY A 85 -5.95 -5.74 23.10
N ARG A 86 -6.74 -5.35 22.09
CA ARG A 86 -6.32 -4.58 20.90
C ARG A 86 -5.72 -5.50 19.84
N VAL A 87 -4.50 -5.22 19.34
CA VAL A 87 -3.88 -5.97 18.25
C VAL A 87 -2.78 -6.81 18.83
N GLY A 88 -2.77 -8.13 18.61
CA GLY A 88 -1.82 -9.07 19.20
C GLY A 88 -2.54 -10.32 19.69
N ASP A 89 -1.79 -11.40 20.00
CA ASP A 89 -2.39 -12.56 20.68
C ASP A 89 -2.39 -12.30 22.19
N ASP A 90 -3.56 -11.98 22.76
CA ASP A 90 -3.71 -11.43 24.11
C ASP A 90 -4.31 -12.42 25.12
N ASP A 91 -3.83 -12.36 26.36
CA ASP A 91 -4.37 -13.09 27.51
C ASP A 91 -5.15 -12.11 28.43
N LEU A 92 -6.48 -12.15 28.40
CA LEU A 92 -7.37 -11.28 29.19
C LEU A 92 -8.02 -12.03 30.36
N LEU A 93 -7.91 -11.48 31.57
CA LEU A 93 -8.48 -12.07 32.80
C LEU A 93 -9.34 -11.05 33.57
N GLY A 94 -10.67 -11.24 33.63
CA GLY A 94 -11.62 -10.40 34.37
C GLY A 94 -11.48 -10.54 35.89
N ASN A 95 -11.40 -11.77 36.39
CA ASN A 95 -11.37 -12.18 37.81
C ASN A 95 -12.74 -12.20 38.49
N ARG A 96 -13.13 -11.13 39.19
CA ARG A 96 -14.42 -11.08 39.89
C ARG A 96 -15.10 -9.79 39.50
N GLY A 97 -16.39 -9.84 39.25
CA GLY A 97 -17.11 -8.68 38.76
C GLY A 97 -17.96 -9.08 37.57
N ASN A 98 -18.81 -8.19 37.10
CA ASN A 98 -19.43 -8.35 35.79
C ASN A 98 -18.56 -7.59 34.80
N ASP A 99 -17.65 -8.30 34.17
CA ASP A 99 -16.58 -7.73 33.37
C ASP A 99 -16.97 -7.70 31.88
N SER A 100 -16.39 -6.77 31.13
CA SER A 100 -16.53 -6.69 29.68
C SER A 100 -15.15 -6.86 29.04
N LEU A 101 -14.95 -7.99 28.36
CA LEU A 101 -13.70 -8.41 27.76
C LEU A 101 -13.83 -8.38 26.23
N TYR A 102 -12.89 -7.68 25.58
CA TYR A 102 -12.81 -7.55 24.12
C TYR A 102 -11.41 -7.98 23.66
N GLY A 103 -11.31 -9.05 22.88
CA GLY A 103 -10.03 -9.57 22.34
C GLY A 103 -9.39 -8.55 21.42
N GLY A 104 -10.05 -8.30 20.30
CA GLY A 104 -9.61 -7.35 19.29
C GLY A 104 -9.15 -8.11 18.06
N GLN A 105 -7.91 -7.91 17.63
CA GLN A 105 -7.34 -8.59 16.48
C GLN A 105 -6.18 -9.48 16.92
N GLY A 106 -6.32 -10.79 16.76
CA GLY A 106 -5.28 -11.77 17.08
C GLY A 106 -5.89 -13.10 17.46
N LEU A 107 -5.08 -14.03 17.97
CA LEU A 107 -5.61 -15.22 18.62
C LEU A 107 -5.63 -14.97 20.13
N ASP A 108 -6.79 -14.62 20.67
CA ASP A 108 -6.92 -14.19 22.05
C ASP A 108 -7.46 -15.28 22.98
N ILE A 109 -7.17 -15.13 24.27
CA ILE A 109 -7.73 -15.93 25.35
C ILE A 109 -8.43 -15.00 26.34
N LEU A 110 -9.76 -15.08 26.41
CA LEU A 110 -10.59 -14.27 27.30
C LEU A 110 -11.14 -15.14 28.44
N GLN A 111 -10.91 -14.73 29.68
CA GLN A 111 -11.35 -15.42 30.90
C GLN A 111 -12.13 -14.45 31.79
N GLY A 112 -13.47 -14.58 31.85
CA GLY A 112 -14.36 -13.78 32.71
C GLY A 112 -14.16 -14.09 34.20
N GLU A 113 -14.07 -15.38 34.52
CA GLU A 113 -13.92 -15.96 35.86
C GLU A 113 -15.18 -15.93 36.72
N ALA A 114 -15.49 -14.90 37.50
CA ALA A 114 -16.63 -14.95 38.43
C ALA A 114 -17.50 -13.70 38.39
N GLY A 115 -18.72 -13.86 37.91
CA GLY A 115 -19.74 -12.83 37.75
C GLY A 115 -20.42 -13.02 36.40
N ASN A 116 -21.23 -12.04 35.98
CA ASN A 116 -21.94 -12.14 34.69
C ASN A 116 -21.18 -11.33 33.66
N ASP A 117 -20.37 -12.01 32.87
CA ASP A 117 -19.37 -11.37 32.03
C ASP A 117 -19.85 -11.24 30.58
N TYR A 118 -19.28 -10.27 29.86
CA TYR A 118 -19.50 -10.01 28.44
C TYR A 118 -18.21 -10.25 27.69
N LEU A 119 -18.17 -11.25 26.80
CA LEU A 119 -16.96 -11.68 26.11
C LEU A 119 -17.16 -11.57 24.58
N SER A 120 -16.35 -10.73 23.94
CA SER A 120 -16.26 -10.60 22.48
C SER A 120 -14.82 -10.91 22.03
N GLY A 121 -14.65 -11.92 21.18
CA GLY A 121 -13.35 -12.18 20.52
C GLY A 121 -13.00 -11.10 19.50
N ASP A 122 -14.03 -10.53 18.87
CA ASP A 122 -13.96 -9.56 17.76
C ASP A 122 -13.47 -10.19 16.44
N LEU A 123 -12.22 -9.96 16.02
CA LEU A 123 -11.68 -10.46 14.75
C LEU A 123 -10.75 -11.66 14.98
N ASP A 124 -10.58 -12.49 13.95
CA ASP A 124 -9.78 -13.72 14.00
C ASP A 124 -10.38 -14.82 14.92
N SER A 125 -9.59 -15.73 15.48
CA SER A 125 -10.11 -16.94 16.16
C SER A 125 -9.71 -16.96 17.62
N ASP A 126 -10.70 -16.90 18.52
CA ASP A 126 -10.43 -16.72 19.95
C ASP A 126 -10.87 -17.88 20.84
N PHE A 127 -10.34 -17.91 22.07
CA PHE A 127 -10.74 -18.83 23.12
C PHE A 127 -11.47 -18.07 24.23
N LEU A 128 -12.76 -18.36 24.39
CA LEU A 128 -13.63 -17.67 25.34
C LEU A 128 -14.00 -18.59 26.51
N LEU A 129 -13.75 -18.14 27.73
CA LEU A 129 -14.10 -18.80 28.99
C LEU A 129 -14.89 -17.84 29.88
N GLY A 130 -16.18 -18.10 30.09
CA GLY A 130 -17.06 -17.25 30.90
C GLY A 130 -16.81 -17.43 32.40
N GLY A 131 -16.74 -18.68 32.86
CA GLY A 131 -16.56 -19.02 34.27
C GLY A 131 -17.87 -19.16 35.06
N GLU A 132 -17.86 -18.72 36.33
CA GLU A 132 -19.02 -18.75 37.22
C GLU A 132 -19.94 -17.55 37.00
N GLY A 133 -21.08 -17.75 36.37
CA GLY A 133 -22.14 -16.74 36.35
C GLY A 133 -23.09 -16.95 35.19
N ALA A 134 -23.72 -15.87 34.74
CA ALA A 134 -24.57 -15.88 33.56
C ALA A 134 -23.93 -14.98 32.50
N ASP A 135 -23.13 -15.60 31.65
CA ASP A 135 -22.24 -14.90 30.75
C ASP A 135 -22.84 -14.72 29.36
N ILE A 136 -22.33 -13.74 28.62
CA ILE A 136 -22.73 -13.44 27.24
C ILE A 136 -21.48 -13.57 26.36
N PHE A 137 -21.52 -14.54 25.45
CA PHE A 137 -20.52 -14.71 24.41
C PHE A 137 -21.03 -14.10 23.11
N VAL A 138 -20.27 -13.21 22.50
CA VAL A 138 -20.67 -12.51 21.28
C VAL A 138 -20.15 -13.25 20.07
N LEU A 139 -21.04 -13.56 19.12
CA LEU A 139 -20.67 -14.04 17.79
C LEU A 139 -21.15 -13.03 16.75
N ALA A 140 -20.21 -12.54 15.95
CA ALA A 140 -20.46 -11.61 14.85
C ALA A 140 -20.01 -12.25 13.52
N PRO A 141 -20.65 -11.89 12.40
CA PRO A 141 -20.12 -12.25 11.09
C PRO A 141 -18.86 -11.41 10.83
N VAL A 142 -17.70 -12.06 10.80
CA VAL A 142 -16.47 -11.40 10.36
C VAL A 142 -16.56 -11.05 8.87
N PRO A 143 -16.14 -9.84 8.44
CA PRO A 143 -16.08 -9.50 7.04
C PRO A 143 -15.22 -10.54 6.29
N PRO A 144 -15.59 -10.95 5.05
CA PRO A 144 -14.86 -11.98 4.29
C PRO A 144 -13.43 -11.59 3.85
N LEU A 145 -12.88 -10.52 4.44
CA LEU A 145 -11.54 -9.98 4.22
C LEU A 145 -10.50 -10.41 5.27
N VAL A 146 -10.93 -11.04 6.37
CA VAL A 146 -10.03 -11.65 7.38
C VAL A 146 -9.99 -13.18 7.18
N PHE A 147 -8.81 -13.79 7.36
CA PHE A 147 -8.68 -15.27 7.29
C PHE A 147 -9.57 -15.89 8.37
N PHE A 148 -10.31 -16.94 8.04
CA PHE A 148 -11.33 -17.61 8.88
C PHE A 148 -11.16 -17.38 10.40
N GLY A 149 -11.96 -16.47 10.97
CA GLY A 149 -12.10 -16.29 12.40
C GLY A 149 -13.22 -17.17 12.94
N VAL A 150 -12.90 -18.14 13.80
CA VAL A 150 -13.87 -19.02 14.45
C VAL A 150 -13.62 -19.00 15.93
N ASP A 151 -14.61 -18.55 16.70
CA ASP A 151 -14.50 -18.47 18.15
C ASP A 151 -14.76 -19.82 18.80
N PHE A 152 -13.97 -20.14 19.84
CA PHE A 152 -14.10 -21.35 20.63
C PHE A 152 -14.58 -21.00 22.03
N ILE A 153 -15.85 -21.27 22.30
CA ILE A 153 -16.44 -21.15 23.64
C ILE A 153 -16.18 -22.47 24.37
N LEU A 154 -15.40 -22.42 25.46
CA LEU A 154 -14.83 -23.63 26.06
C LEU A 154 -15.60 -24.18 27.27
N ASP A 155 -16.38 -23.34 27.97
CA ASP A 155 -17.04 -23.68 29.23
C ASP A 155 -18.53 -23.33 29.32
N PHE A 156 -19.18 -23.07 28.18
CA PHE A 156 -20.60 -22.70 28.10
C PHE A 156 -21.52 -23.55 28.99
N GLU A 157 -22.24 -22.90 29.90
CA GLU A 157 -23.25 -23.48 30.77
C GLU A 157 -24.67 -23.18 30.26
N PRO A 158 -25.38 -24.13 29.62
CA PRO A 158 -26.71 -23.89 29.03
C PRO A 158 -27.79 -23.43 30.01
N GLY A 159 -27.57 -23.62 31.31
CA GLY A 159 -28.46 -23.18 32.37
C GLY A 159 -28.29 -21.71 32.77
N ALA A 160 -27.19 -21.07 32.39
CA ALA A 160 -26.79 -19.75 32.86
C ALA A 160 -26.39 -18.81 31.71
N ASP A 161 -25.66 -19.30 30.71
CA ASP A 161 -25.01 -18.47 29.70
C ASP A 161 -25.86 -18.24 28.45
N PHE A 162 -25.51 -17.20 27.71
CA PHE A 162 -26.16 -16.81 26.48
C PHE A 162 -25.12 -16.57 25.39
N ILE A 163 -25.55 -16.74 24.14
CA ILE A 163 -24.76 -16.35 22.97
C ILE A 163 -25.50 -15.20 22.29
N GLU A 164 -24.86 -14.04 22.24
CA GLU A 164 -25.36 -12.88 21.50
C GLU A 164 -24.99 -12.98 20.03
N LEU A 165 -25.99 -12.86 19.17
CA LEU A 165 -25.85 -12.77 17.73
C LEU A 165 -25.78 -11.28 17.33
N ALA A 166 -24.56 -10.81 17.07
CA ALA A 166 -24.28 -9.42 16.70
C ALA A 166 -24.24 -9.24 15.16
N GLY A 167 -23.99 -8.01 14.68
CA GLY A 167 -23.83 -7.73 13.25
C GLY A 167 -25.08 -7.98 12.39
N GLY A 168 -26.27 -7.86 12.99
CA GLY A 168 -27.55 -8.09 12.30
C GLY A 168 -27.95 -9.55 12.13
N LEU A 169 -27.22 -10.48 12.74
CA LEU A 169 -27.62 -11.89 12.84
C LEU A 169 -28.89 -12.04 13.68
N THR A 170 -29.67 -13.07 13.36
CA THR A 170 -30.84 -13.50 14.13
C THR A 170 -30.80 -15.00 14.37
N PRO A 171 -31.55 -15.56 15.32
CA PRO A 171 -31.62 -17.00 15.53
C PRO A 171 -32.08 -17.76 14.27
N GLU A 172 -32.84 -17.11 13.40
CA GLU A 172 -33.26 -17.67 12.10
C GLU A 172 -32.17 -17.61 11.03
N SER A 173 -31.15 -16.76 11.18
CA SER A 173 -30.06 -16.64 10.22
C SER A 173 -28.92 -17.64 10.46
N VAL A 174 -28.95 -18.39 11.56
CA VAL A 174 -27.90 -19.37 11.93
C VAL A 174 -28.40 -20.81 11.86
N PHE A 175 -27.49 -21.74 11.58
CA PHE A 175 -27.72 -23.18 11.60
C PHE A 175 -26.77 -23.84 12.60
N LEU A 176 -27.32 -24.63 13.53
CA LEU A 176 -26.54 -25.31 14.57
C LEU A 176 -26.40 -26.79 14.23
N GLU A 177 -25.17 -27.32 14.33
CA GLU A 177 -24.85 -28.72 14.09
C GLU A 177 -24.11 -29.33 15.28
N SER A 178 -24.62 -30.44 15.83
CA SER A 178 -23.91 -31.22 16.85
C SER A 178 -22.89 -32.17 16.21
N VAL A 179 -21.61 -32.02 16.55
CA VAL A 179 -20.51 -32.84 16.03
C VAL A 179 -19.70 -33.41 17.20
N ALA A 180 -19.26 -34.68 17.10
CA ALA A 180 -18.34 -35.24 18.08
C ALA A 180 -16.89 -34.96 17.64
N LEU A 181 -16.29 -33.86 18.08
CA LEU A 181 -14.88 -33.57 17.79
C LEU A 181 -13.95 -34.41 18.67
N GLN A 182 -14.42 -34.84 19.85
CA GLN A 182 -13.73 -35.79 20.73
C GLN A 182 -14.61 -37.01 21.11
N PRO A 183 -14.01 -38.19 21.39
CA PRO A 183 -14.77 -39.38 21.76
C PRO A 183 -15.51 -39.19 23.10
N GLY A 184 -16.84 -39.21 23.04
CA GLY A 184 -17.71 -39.21 24.22
C GLY A 184 -18.30 -37.84 24.60
N THR A 185 -18.01 -36.80 23.82
CA THR A 185 -18.59 -35.46 23.94
C THR A 185 -19.23 -35.04 22.61
N LEU A 186 -20.11 -34.03 22.66
CA LEU A 186 -20.72 -33.41 21.48
C LEU A 186 -20.49 -31.91 21.58
N ASP A 187 -19.95 -31.33 20.53
CA ASP A 187 -19.71 -29.91 20.34
C ASP A 187 -20.78 -29.34 19.41
N THR A 188 -21.09 -28.05 19.53
CA THR A 188 -22.01 -27.35 18.62
C THR A 188 -21.22 -26.45 17.68
N LEU A 189 -21.39 -26.65 16.38
CA LEU A 189 -20.95 -25.72 15.35
C LEU A 189 -22.09 -24.76 15.02
N ILE A 190 -21.81 -23.45 15.00
CA ILE A 190 -22.79 -22.40 14.68
C ILE A 190 -22.43 -21.80 13.33
N TRP A 191 -23.27 -22.04 12.33
CA TRP A 191 -23.04 -21.61 10.95
C TRP A 191 -23.92 -20.42 10.57
N TYR A 192 -23.37 -19.45 9.84
CA TYR A 192 -24.17 -18.40 9.20
C TYR A 192 -24.76 -18.90 7.88
N THR A 193 -26.09 -19.04 7.82
CA THR A 193 -26.77 -19.71 6.71
C THR A 193 -26.68 -18.98 5.37
N ALA A 194 -26.49 -17.66 5.37
CA ALA A 194 -26.44 -16.87 4.14
C ALA A 194 -25.12 -17.07 3.36
N THR A 195 -24.03 -17.32 4.09
CA THR A 195 -22.67 -17.38 3.53
C THR A 195 -21.97 -18.73 3.73
N ASP A 196 -22.56 -19.65 4.51
CA ASP A 196 -21.99 -20.96 4.85
C ASP A 196 -20.66 -20.84 5.64
N ILE A 197 -20.50 -19.75 6.38
CA ILE A 197 -19.34 -19.47 7.25
C ILE A 197 -19.60 -20.04 8.64
N LEU A 198 -18.57 -20.66 9.24
CA LEU A 198 -18.60 -21.08 10.64
C LEU A 198 -18.34 -19.84 11.52
N LEU A 199 -19.28 -19.50 12.40
CA LEU A 199 -19.17 -18.36 13.33
C LEU A 199 -18.47 -18.75 14.63
N GLY A 200 -18.75 -19.94 15.16
CA GLY A 200 -18.19 -20.36 16.43
C GLY A 200 -18.44 -21.83 16.75
N VAL A 201 -17.67 -22.32 17.74
CA VAL A 201 -17.70 -23.68 18.27
C VAL A 201 -17.98 -23.62 19.76
N VAL A 202 -19.09 -24.24 20.20
CA VAL A 202 -19.40 -24.43 21.62
C VAL A 202 -18.93 -25.82 22.03
N SER A 203 -17.92 -25.88 22.90
CA SER A 203 -17.27 -27.12 23.28
C SER A 203 -18.13 -27.94 24.26
N ASN A 204 -18.23 -29.25 24.03
CA ASN A 204 -18.91 -30.21 24.91
C ASN A 204 -20.39 -29.93 25.23
N VAL A 205 -21.06 -29.08 24.44
CA VAL A 205 -22.50 -28.82 24.54
C VAL A 205 -23.16 -29.16 23.20
N PRO A 206 -24.23 -29.98 23.19
CA PRO A 206 -24.94 -30.30 21.95
C PRO A 206 -25.95 -29.19 21.57
N ALA A 207 -26.22 -29.06 20.27
CA ALA A 207 -26.96 -27.95 19.67
C ALA A 207 -28.34 -27.69 20.30
N GLU A 208 -29.04 -28.73 20.75
CA GLU A 208 -30.34 -28.61 21.40
C GLU A 208 -30.32 -27.87 22.74
N GLN A 209 -29.13 -27.71 23.35
CA GLN A 209 -28.94 -26.95 24.59
C GLN A 209 -28.49 -25.52 24.33
N VAL A 210 -28.00 -25.21 23.12
CA VAL A 210 -27.55 -23.87 22.71
C VAL A 210 -28.68 -23.06 22.06
N ILE A 211 -29.56 -23.71 21.30
CA ILE A 211 -30.56 -23.02 20.46
C ILE A 211 -31.48 -22.05 21.22
N ASP A 212 -31.90 -22.41 22.44
CA ASP A 212 -32.78 -21.57 23.28
C ASP A 212 -32.00 -20.50 24.08
N ARG A 213 -30.68 -20.43 23.88
CA ARG A 213 -29.75 -19.51 24.55
C ARG A 213 -29.20 -18.44 23.61
N LEU A 214 -29.60 -18.46 22.33
CA LEU A 214 -29.29 -17.42 21.36
C LEU A 214 -30.14 -16.18 21.64
N ILE A 215 -29.48 -15.03 21.79
CA ILE A 215 -30.11 -13.73 21.97
C ILE A 215 -29.66 -12.77 20.86
N VAL A 216 -30.49 -11.76 20.58
CA VAL A 216 -30.19 -10.70 19.62
C VAL A 216 -30.05 -9.40 20.40
N SER A 217 -29.12 -8.54 20.02
CA SER A 217 -28.91 -7.23 20.63
C SER A 217 -30.23 -6.45 20.76
N VAL A 218 -30.65 -6.12 21.99
CA VAL A 218 -31.98 -5.50 22.27
C VAL A 218 -31.92 -3.96 22.25
N LEU A 219 -30.77 -3.37 22.00
CA LEU A 219 -30.61 -1.92 21.88
C LEU A 219 -30.72 -1.48 20.42
N ALA A 220 -31.90 -0.93 20.08
CA ALA A 220 -32.22 -0.11 18.91
C ALA A 220 -31.36 -0.31 17.65
N ALA A 221 -31.60 -1.42 16.93
CA ALA A 221 -31.27 -1.51 15.51
C ALA A 221 -32.01 -0.42 14.73
N THR A 222 -31.33 0.69 14.43
CA THR A 222 -31.42 1.23 13.07
C THR A 222 -30.69 0.22 12.19
N ALA A 223 -31.37 -0.34 11.18
CA ALA A 223 -30.73 -1.28 10.26
C ALA A 223 -29.38 -0.71 9.82
N ALA A 224 -28.31 -1.51 9.94
CA ALA A 224 -26.96 -1.09 9.56
C ALA A 224 -26.99 -0.42 8.18
N PRO A 225 -26.36 0.76 8.00
CA PRO A 225 -26.48 1.48 6.76
C PRO A 225 -25.94 0.62 5.61
N THR A 226 -26.65 0.63 4.49
CA THR A 226 -26.31 -0.04 3.23
C THR A 226 -26.05 1.03 2.17
N LEU A 227 -25.52 0.67 1.01
CA LEU A 227 -25.39 1.62 -0.10
C LEU A 227 -26.74 2.27 -0.47
N ALA A 228 -27.85 1.55 -0.29
CA ALA A 228 -29.20 2.05 -0.54
C ALA A 228 -29.70 3.06 0.50
N THR A 229 -29.17 3.02 1.73
CA THR A 229 -29.55 3.91 2.83
C THR A 229 -28.49 4.95 3.16
N ALA A 230 -27.42 5.02 2.36
CA ALA A 230 -26.33 5.98 2.51
C ALA A 230 -26.83 7.42 2.54
N VAL A 231 -26.21 8.23 3.42
CA VAL A 231 -26.49 9.65 3.55
C VAL A 231 -26.00 10.37 2.29
N ASN A 232 -26.93 10.87 1.48
CA ASN A 232 -26.60 11.51 0.22
C ASN A 232 -26.13 12.96 0.43
N LEU A 233 -24.83 13.19 0.24
CA LEU A 233 -24.18 14.49 0.30
C LEU A 233 -24.32 15.30 -1.01
N GLY A 234 -24.75 14.63 -2.09
CA GLY A 234 -24.93 15.25 -3.40
C GLY A 234 -23.63 15.47 -4.18
N PRO A 235 -23.65 16.32 -5.23
CA PRO A 235 -22.47 16.63 -6.02
C PRO A 235 -21.41 17.38 -5.21
N LEU A 236 -20.20 16.86 -5.19
CA LEU A 236 -19.07 17.44 -4.49
C LEU A 236 -18.52 18.62 -5.32
N THR A 237 -19.01 19.82 -5.01
CA THR A 237 -18.71 21.07 -5.73
C THR A 237 -17.89 22.06 -4.90
N ALA A 238 -17.65 21.72 -3.62
CA ALA A 238 -16.82 22.40 -2.66
C ALA A 238 -16.48 21.41 -1.54
N ASP A 239 -15.54 21.77 -0.68
CA ASP A 239 -15.19 20.99 0.51
C ASP A 239 -16.42 20.82 1.41
N LEU A 240 -16.64 19.58 1.87
CA LEU A 240 -17.70 19.20 2.78
C LEU A 240 -17.09 18.72 4.10
N THR A 241 -17.71 19.10 5.19
CA THR A 241 -17.41 18.58 6.52
C THR A 241 -18.67 17.98 7.10
N VAL A 242 -18.58 16.73 7.53
CA VAL A 242 -19.66 15.97 8.16
C VAL A 242 -19.20 15.53 9.54
N ASN A 243 -20.06 15.64 10.55
CA ASN A 243 -19.79 15.09 11.87
C ASN A 243 -20.71 13.89 12.08
N GLY A 244 -20.16 12.81 12.63
CA GLY A 244 -20.90 11.58 12.90
C GLY A 244 -20.41 10.90 14.18
N ALA A 245 -20.99 9.74 14.44
CA ALA A 245 -20.70 8.90 15.60
C ALA A 245 -20.92 7.46 15.19
N ILE A 246 -19.94 6.60 15.46
CA ILE A 246 -20.08 5.15 15.37
C ILE A 246 -19.89 4.56 16.76
N ASP A 247 -20.70 3.56 17.05
CA ASP A 247 -20.69 2.88 18.34
C ASP A 247 -21.03 1.40 18.17
N ASP A 248 -20.90 0.63 19.24
CA ASP A 248 -21.12 -0.83 19.24
C ASP A 248 -22.53 -1.23 18.77
N LEU A 249 -23.49 -0.28 18.75
CA LEU A 249 -24.85 -0.48 18.24
C LEU A 249 -25.02 -0.03 16.78
N ASN A 250 -24.19 0.90 16.32
CA ASN A 250 -24.13 1.45 14.97
C ASN A 250 -22.67 1.51 14.51
N PRO A 251 -22.08 0.36 14.15
CA PRO A 251 -20.63 0.27 13.94
C PRO A 251 -20.19 0.88 12.61
N GLN A 252 -21.10 1.45 11.81
CA GLN A 252 -20.71 2.08 10.56
C GLN A 252 -21.69 3.18 10.15
N ASP A 253 -21.15 4.16 9.42
CA ASP A 253 -21.87 5.19 8.68
C ASP A 253 -21.48 5.13 7.20
N ILE A 254 -22.44 5.34 6.29
CA ILE A 254 -22.18 5.37 4.85
C ILE A 254 -22.65 6.70 4.26
N TYR A 255 -21.75 7.40 3.58
CA TYR A 255 -22.01 8.63 2.85
C TYR A 255 -21.92 8.41 1.36
N ARG A 256 -22.84 8.98 0.58
CA ARG A 256 -22.82 8.94 -0.88
C ARG A 256 -22.54 10.35 -1.43
N PHE A 257 -21.62 10.47 -2.37
CA PHE A 257 -21.38 11.72 -3.10
C PHE A 257 -21.18 11.47 -4.60
N ASP A 258 -21.35 12.53 -5.40
CA ASP A 258 -21.18 12.48 -6.85
C ASP A 258 -20.02 13.40 -7.29
N LEU A 259 -19.10 12.85 -8.08
CA LEU A 259 -18.08 13.62 -8.80
C LEU A 259 -18.57 13.95 -10.21
N THR A 260 -18.60 15.24 -10.55
CA THR A 260 -19.10 15.69 -11.87
C THR A 260 -18.06 15.59 -12.99
N SER A 261 -16.78 15.48 -12.64
CA SER A 261 -15.63 15.31 -13.51
C SER A 261 -14.55 14.54 -12.76
N ALA A 262 -13.51 14.07 -13.47
CA ALA A 262 -12.32 13.52 -12.81
C ALA A 262 -11.78 14.55 -11.81
N SER A 263 -11.51 14.12 -10.58
CA SER A 263 -11.13 15.02 -9.47
C SER A 263 -10.10 14.36 -8.55
N ASP A 264 -9.19 15.16 -8.01
CA ASP A 264 -8.28 14.75 -6.94
C ASP A 264 -9.07 14.82 -5.63
N LEU A 265 -9.45 13.65 -5.13
CA LEU A 265 -10.24 13.49 -3.92
C LEU A 265 -9.31 13.40 -2.70
N ASN A 266 -9.59 14.17 -1.66
CA ASN A 266 -9.04 13.94 -0.32
C ASN A 266 -10.17 13.74 0.68
N LEU A 267 -10.06 12.68 1.45
CA LEU A 267 -10.88 12.35 2.60
C LEU A 267 -10.00 12.39 3.84
N THR A 268 -10.48 13.01 4.91
CA THR A 268 -9.85 12.90 6.24
C THR A 268 -10.90 12.63 7.29
N LEU A 269 -10.67 11.62 8.12
CA LEU A 269 -11.45 11.34 9.31
C LEU A 269 -10.66 11.85 10.51
N THR A 270 -11.24 12.74 11.30
CA THR A 270 -10.56 13.41 12.41
C THR A 270 -11.46 13.47 13.63
N GLY A 271 -10.92 13.86 14.79
CA GLY A 271 -11.72 14.01 16.00
C GLY A 271 -12.09 12.69 16.68
N LEU A 272 -11.42 11.60 16.30
CA LEU A 272 -11.61 10.27 16.85
C LEU A 272 -11.26 10.23 18.34
N GLY A 273 -12.13 9.60 19.13
CA GLY A 273 -11.89 9.19 20.52
C GLY A 273 -11.53 7.71 20.68
N ALA A 274 -11.81 6.90 19.66
CA ALA A 274 -11.49 5.47 19.54
C ALA A 274 -11.28 5.12 18.04
N ASP A 275 -10.89 3.89 17.76
CA ASP A 275 -10.42 3.44 16.45
C ASP A 275 -11.56 3.30 15.44
N ALA A 276 -11.40 3.97 14.31
CA ALA A 276 -12.37 4.01 13.24
C ALA A 276 -11.67 4.19 11.91
N ASP A 277 -12.01 3.31 11.00
CA ASP A 277 -11.41 3.24 9.68
C ASP A 277 -12.33 3.90 8.65
N VAL A 278 -11.76 4.18 7.49
CA VAL A 278 -12.50 4.72 6.36
C VAL A 278 -12.20 3.95 5.08
N VAL A 279 -13.24 3.62 4.32
CA VAL A 279 -13.14 3.02 2.98
C VAL A 279 -13.83 3.91 1.98
N LEU A 280 -13.19 4.11 0.83
CA LEU A 280 -13.82 4.67 -0.36
C LEU A 280 -14.28 3.52 -1.27
N VAL A 281 -15.55 3.53 -1.64
CA VAL A 281 -16.22 2.46 -2.40
C VAL A 281 -16.91 3.00 -3.65
N GLN A 282 -16.92 2.21 -4.72
CA GLN A 282 -17.70 2.40 -5.94
C GLN A 282 -18.39 1.09 -6.31
N ASP A 283 -19.73 1.06 -6.31
CA ASP A 283 -20.52 -0.11 -6.73
C ASP A 283 -20.37 -0.34 -8.25
N LEU A 284 -19.43 -1.21 -8.64
CA LEU A 284 -19.05 -1.39 -10.05
C LEU A 284 -20.02 -2.31 -10.80
N ASN A 285 -20.63 -3.27 -10.10
CA ASN A 285 -21.55 -4.23 -10.71
C ASN A 285 -23.03 -3.83 -10.58
N GLY A 286 -23.33 -2.79 -9.81
CA GLY A 286 -24.65 -2.19 -9.65
C GLY A 286 -25.62 -3.03 -8.81
N ASN A 287 -25.11 -3.94 -7.97
CA ASN A 287 -25.94 -4.85 -7.19
C ASN A 287 -26.31 -4.29 -5.80
N GLY A 288 -25.73 -3.15 -5.40
CA GLY A 288 -26.00 -2.47 -4.14
C GLY A 288 -25.42 -3.15 -2.90
N ALA A 289 -24.60 -4.18 -3.06
CA ALA A 289 -23.76 -4.76 -2.02
C ALA A 289 -22.38 -4.09 -2.03
N ILE A 290 -21.68 -4.15 -0.90
CA ILE A 290 -20.28 -3.73 -0.80
C ILE A 290 -19.43 -4.98 -0.91
N GLU A 291 -18.71 -5.11 -2.01
CA GLU A 291 -17.83 -6.23 -2.27
C GLU A 291 -16.38 -5.75 -2.34
N VAL A 292 -15.44 -6.68 -2.17
CA VAL A 292 -14.00 -6.38 -2.23
C VAL A 292 -13.58 -5.78 -3.57
N THR A 293 -14.33 -6.07 -4.64
CA THR A 293 -14.13 -5.51 -5.97
C THR A 293 -14.60 -4.07 -6.10
N ASP A 294 -15.43 -3.59 -5.18
CA ASP A 294 -15.97 -2.22 -5.18
C ASP A 294 -15.07 -1.24 -4.42
N PHE A 295 -13.99 -1.71 -3.79
CA PHE A 295 -13.10 -0.86 -3.00
C PHE A 295 -12.22 -0.03 -3.93
N VAL A 296 -12.22 1.28 -3.73
CA VAL A 296 -11.37 2.23 -4.45
C VAL A 296 -10.09 2.48 -3.65
N ASP A 297 -10.22 2.73 -2.35
CA ASP A 297 -9.11 2.93 -1.42
C ASP A 297 -9.58 2.79 0.03
N ARG A 298 -8.66 2.66 0.99
CA ARG A 298 -8.99 2.58 2.43
C ARG A 298 -7.87 3.16 3.29
N SER A 299 -8.21 3.56 4.52
CA SER A 299 -7.26 3.95 5.57
C SER A 299 -7.73 3.29 6.87
N GLU A 300 -6.79 2.61 7.52
CA GLU A 300 -6.98 1.75 8.70
C GLU A 300 -5.88 2.09 9.75
N GLU A 301 -5.65 3.40 10.00
CA GLU A 301 -4.64 3.86 10.95
C GLU A 301 -5.08 3.56 12.39
N PRO A 302 -4.20 3.00 13.23
CA PRO A 302 -4.63 2.46 14.51
C PRO A 302 -5.03 3.55 15.52
N GLY A 303 -6.05 3.23 16.33
CA GLY A 303 -6.48 4.02 17.47
C GLY A 303 -7.12 5.36 17.09
N SER A 304 -6.83 6.45 17.81
CA SER A 304 -7.46 7.75 17.53
C SER A 304 -6.71 8.58 16.48
N LEU A 305 -5.88 7.94 15.65
CA LEU A 305 -5.14 8.65 14.61
C LEU A 305 -6.10 9.09 13.50
N PRO A 306 -5.82 10.22 12.81
CA PRO A 306 -6.67 10.61 11.70
C PRO A 306 -6.54 9.67 10.51
N GLU A 307 -7.66 9.18 10.00
CA GLU A 307 -7.67 8.48 8.72
C GLU A 307 -7.52 9.45 7.57
N SER A 308 -6.81 9.03 6.53
CA SER A 308 -6.72 9.81 5.29
C SER A 308 -6.69 8.95 4.05
N ILE A 309 -7.59 9.25 3.11
CA ILE A 309 -7.58 8.69 1.77
C ILE A 309 -7.34 9.84 0.79
N ALA A 310 -6.34 9.70 -0.07
CA ALA A 310 -6.04 10.65 -1.13
C ALA A 310 -6.00 9.92 -2.47
N VAL A 311 -7.02 10.14 -3.31
CA VAL A 311 -7.14 9.51 -4.62
C VAL A 311 -7.09 10.58 -5.71
N SER A 312 -5.97 10.64 -6.43
CA SER A 312 -5.81 11.54 -7.57
C SER A 312 -6.58 11.04 -8.80
N ALA A 313 -7.11 11.98 -9.58
CA ALA A 313 -7.80 11.73 -10.84
C ALA A 313 -8.96 10.72 -10.76
N LEU A 314 -9.65 10.67 -9.61
CA LEU A 314 -10.80 9.80 -9.41
C LEU A 314 -11.88 10.15 -10.45
N PRO A 315 -12.32 9.22 -11.33
CA PRO A 315 -13.25 9.52 -12.41
C PRO A 315 -14.55 10.17 -11.94
N GLY A 316 -15.22 10.89 -12.84
CA GLY A 316 -16.59 11.34 -12.58
C GLY A 316 -17.50 10.14 -12.37
N GLY A 317 -18.27 10.12 -11.28
CA GLY A 317 -19.04 8.96 -10.87
C GLY A 317 -19.68 9.12 -9.50
N THR A 318 -20.45 8.12 -9.10
CA THR A 318 -21.00 8.01 -7.75
C THR A 318 -20.05 7.19 -6.89
N TYR A 319 -19.72 7.72 -5.72
CA TYR A 319 -18.84 7.09 -4.73
C TYR A 319 -19.48 7.08 -3.36
N TYR A 320 -18.98 6.19 -2.52
CA TYR A 320 -19.41 6.03 -1.14
C TYR A 320 -18.20 6.09 -0.20
N VAL A 321 -18.35 6.81 0.90
CA VAL A 321 -17.41 6.75 2.04
C VAL A 321 -18.07 5.90 3.11
N VAL A 322 -17.41 4.82 3.49
CA VAL A 322 -17.80 3.97 4.62
C VAL A 322 -16.88 4.32 5.77
N VAL A 323 -17.43 4.88 6.84
CA VAL A 323 -16.71 5.03 8.11
C VAL A 323 -17.16 3.88 8.98
N TYR A 324 -16.25 3.01 9.41
CA TYR A 324 -16.61 1.86 10.22
C TYR A 324 -15.75 1.78 11.48
N GLN A 325 -16.34 1.21 12.50
CA GLN A 325 -15.75 1.07 13.82
C GLN A 325 -14.74 -0.06 13.76
N HIS A 326 -13.48 0.27 14.01
CA HIS A 326 -12.43 -0.72 14.15
C HIS A 326 -12.32 -1.14 15.62
N GLN A 327 -12.35 -0.19 16.56
CA GLN A 327 -12.32 -0.46 18.00
C GLN A 327 -12.90 0.70 18.83
N GLY A 328 -13.93 0.41 19.64
CA GLY A 328 -14.47 1.33 20.65
C GLY A 328 -15.32 2.48 20.09
N ASN A 329 -16.08 3.13 20.95
CA ASN A 329 -17.07 4.13 20.55
C ASN A 329 -16.42 5.48 20.24
N THR A 330 -16.73 6.08 19.09
CA THR A 330 -16.05 7.31 18.66
C THR A 330 -16.95 8.29 17.92
N LEU A 331 -16.74 9.58 18.23
CA LEU A 331 -17.24 10.67 17.39
C LEU A 331 -16.20 10.96 16.32
N TYR A 332 -16.65 11.47 15.18
CA TYR A 332 -15.73 11.85 14.12
C TYR A 332 -16.19 13.07 13.34
N THR A 333 -15.21 13.69 12.69
CA THR A 333 -15.35 14.73 11.68
C THR A 333 -14.73 14.23 10.39
N LEU A 334 -15.57 13.94 9.40
CA LEU A 334 -15.19 13.57 8.03
C LEU A 334 -15.11 14.84 7.17
N ASN A 335 -13.93 15.17 6.66
CA ASN A 335 -13.77 16.18 5.63
C ASN A 335 -13.57 15.53 4.28
N ILE A 336 -14.31 16.00 3.29
CA ILE A 336 -14.29 15.53 1.91
C ILE A 336 -14.00 16.73 1.03
N SER A 337 -12.91 16.70 0.27
CA SER A 337 -12.60 17.70 -0.75
C SER A 337 -12.34 17.01 -2.07
N ALA A 338 -12.78 17.62 -3.16
CA ALA A 338 -12.42 17.18 -4.49
C ALA A 338 -12.04 18.41 -5.32
N LEU A 339 -10.83 18.39 -5.84
CA LEU A 339 -10.38 19.39 -6.79
C LEU A 339 -10.58 18.81 -8.20
N PRO A 340 -11.49 19.36 -9.03
CA PRO A 340 -11.62 18.91 -10.41
C PRO A 340 -10.27 18.97 -11.11
N ASN A 341 -9.86 17.83 -11.66
CA ASN A 341 -8.66 17.80 -12.49
C ASN A 341 -8.94 18.72 -13.68
N PRO A 342 -7.95 19.53 -14.11
CA PRO A 342 -8.08 20.22 -15.38
C PRO A 342 -8.44 19.16 -16.43
N GLU A 343 -9.53 19.36 -17.17
CA GLU A 343 -10.02 18.39 -18.17
C GLU A 343 -8.81 17.82 -18.91
N SER A 344 -8.54 16.53 -18.68
CA SER A 344 -7.49 15.82 -19.39
C SER A 344 -7.76 16.01 -20.87
N ASN A 345 -6.76 16.54 -21.56
CA ASN A 345 -6.73 16.87 -22.97
C ASN A 345 -7.73 16.02 -23.80
N PRO A 346 -8.72 16.63 -24.49
CA PRO A 346 -9.78 15.91 -25.22
C PRO A 346 -9.29 15.10 -26.45
N ASP A 347 -7.98 14.89 -26.60
CA ASP A 347 -7.35 14.24 -27.75
C ASP A 347 -6.84 12.81 -27.50
N ILE A 348 -7.02 12.22 -26.31
CA ILE A 348 -6.75 10.77 -26.14
C ILE A 348 -7.94 9.96 -26.66
N VAL A 349 -7.71 9.17 -27.70
CA VAL A 349 -8.71 8.24 -28.25
C VAL A 349 -8.90 7.09 -27.25
N VAL A 350 -9.93 7.19 -26.41
CA VAL A 350 -10.40 6.23 -25.36
C VAL A 350 -10.76 4.82 -25.90
N GLY A 351 -10.38 4.47 -27.13
CA GLY A 351 -10.76 3.22 -27.77
C GLY A 351 -9.79 2.04 -27.64
N GLN A 352 -8.62 2.20 -27.00
CA GLN A 352 -7.54 1.18 -27.03
C GLN A 352 -6.89 0.84 -25.68
N PHE A 353 -7.29 1.46 -24.57
CA PHE A 353 -6.76 1.12 -23.25
C PHE A 353 -7.50 -0.09 -22.66
N ASP A 354 -6.76 -1.09 -22.21
CA ASP A 354 -7.26 -2.30 -21.55
C ASP A 354 -6.84 -2.32 -20.08
N SER A 355 -7.73 -2.68 -19.16
CA SER A 355 -7.40 -2.60 -17.73
C SER A 355 -6.35 -3.63 -17.26
N GLN A 356 -6.08 -4.66 -18.06
CA GLN A 356 -5.05 -5.64 -17.79
C GLN A 356 -3.75 -5.28 -18.53
N PHE A 357 -3.86 -4.86 -19.78
CA PHE A 357 -2.73 -4.70 -20.69
C PHE A 357 -2.32 -3.24 -20.97
N GLY A 358 -3.07 -2.26 -20.49
CA GLY A 358 -2.95 -0.84 -20.84
C GLY A 358 -3.06 -0.62 -22.34
N TYR A 359 -2.08 0.06 -22.95
CA TYR A 359 -2.01 0.23 -24.40
C TYR A 359 -1.40 -0.97 -25.14
N GLY A 360 -0.93 -1.99 -24.40
CA GLY A 360 -0.39 -3.23 -24.93
C GLY A 360 1.12 -3.22 -25.13
N LEU A 361 1.60 -4.16 -25.95
CA LEU A 361 3.02 -4.40 -26.17
C LEU A 361 3.65 -3.28 -27.00
N VAL A 362 4.78 -2.74 -26.52
CA VAL A 362 5.55 -1.71 -27.23
C VAL A 362 6.10 -2.20 -28.57
N ASN A 363 6.18 -1.30 -29.54
CA ASN A 363 6.74 -1.55 -30.87
C ASN A 363 7.77 -0.46 -31.20
N GLY A 364 9.06 -0.77 -31.05
CA GLY A 364 10.15 0.16 -31.32
C GLY A 364 10.16 0.65 -32.77
N ALA A 365 10.01 -0.24 -33.75
CA ALA A 365 9.96 0.15 -35.17
C ALA A 365 8.80 1.10 -35.47
N GLY A 366 7.62 0.83 -34.91
CA GLY A 366 6.45 1.68 -35.01
C GLY A 366 6.65 3.03 -34.35
N ALA A 367 7.18 3.04 -33.13
CA ALA A 367 7.42 4.25 -32.34
C ALA A 367 8.43 5.18 -33.02
N ILE A 368 9.56 4.67 -33.48
CA ILE A 368 10.57 5.49 -34.17
C ILE A 368 10.01 6.00 -35.50
N ALA A 369 9.31 5.16 -36.28
CA ALA A 369 8.68 5.59 -37.52
C ALA A 369 7.66 6.73 -37.30
N ALA A 370 6.83 6.62 -36.26
CA ALA A 370 5.88 7.66 -35.86
C ALA A 370 6.60 8.96 -35.44
N ALA A 371 7.66 8.86 -34.62
CA ALA A 371 8.43 10.02 -34.15
C ALA A 371 9.05 10.86 -35.26
N VAL A 372 9.40 10.25 -36.40
CA VAL A 372 9.98 10.95 -37.57
C VAL A 372 9.02 11.09 -38.75
N GLY A 373 7.74 10.71 -38.60
CA GLY A 373 6.72 10.84 -39.63
C GLY A 373 6.94 9.94 -40.86
N LEU A 374 7.46 8.73 -40.65
CA LEU A 374 7.70 7.73 -41.69
C LEU A 374 6.74 6.52 -41.55
N PRO A 375 6.55 5.73 -42.62
CA PRO A 375 5.92 4.42 -42.50
C PRO A 375 6.73 3.47 -41.61
N VAL A 376 6.05 2.51 -40.97
CA VAL A 376 6.70 1.45 -40.17
C VAL A 376 7.77 0.74 -41.00
N PHE A 377 8.92 0.49 -40.37
CA PHE A 377 10.06 -0.15 -41.01
C PHE A 377 9.73 -1.60 -41.38
N GLY A 378 10.36 -2.11 -42.44
CA GLY A 378 10.18 -3.51 -42.84
C GLY A 378 10.91 -4.46 -41.91
N ASP A 379 10.32 -5.63 -41.68
CA ASP A 379 10.87 -6.69 -40.84
C ASP A 379 12.32 -7.04 -41.23
N VAL A 380 13.14 -7.28 -40.21
CA VAL A 380 14.49 -7.82 -40.38
C VAL A 380 14.57 -9.22 -39.77
N PRO A 381 15.59 -10.04 -40.09
CA PRO A 381 15.75 -11.33 -39.44
C PRO A 381 15.97 -11.18 -37.93
N ASP A 382 15.18 -11.91 -37.15
CA ASP A 382 15.34 -12.05 -35.70
C ASP A 382 16.77 -12.48 -35.33
N LEU A 383 17.28 -11.95 -34.21
CA LEU A 383 18.53 -12.40 -33.60
C LEU A 383 18.37 -13.83 -33.06
N GLY A 384 17.21 -14.12 -32.46
CA GLY A 384 16.84 -15.41 -31.89
C GLY A 384 17.56 -15.75 -30.58
N GLY A 385 17.21 -16.89 -29.98
CA GLY A 385 17.81 -17.35 -28.73
C GLY A 385 17.51 -16.42 -27.55
N ASP A 386 18.56 -16.01 -26.84
CA ASP A 386 18.48 -15.19 -25.63
C ASP A 386 18.14 -13.70 -25.92
N ASP A 387 18.11 -13.31 -27.20
CA ASP A 387 17.76 -11.95 -27.65
C ASP A 387 16.26 -11.76 -27.95
N TRP A 388 15.41 -12.75 -27.62
CA TRP A 388 13.99 -12.75 -27.98
C TRP A 388 13.23 -11.48 -27.56
N GLY A 389 13.59 -10.86 -26.43
CA GLY A 389 12.96 -9.63 -25.97
C GLY A 389 13.21 -8.47 -26.94
N ARG A 390 14.41 -8.37 -27.50
CA ARG A 390 14.80 -7.34 -28.46
C ARG A 390 14.09 -7.56 -29.80
N ASP A 391 13.95 -8.82 -30.22
CA ASP A 391 13.17 -9.18 -31.40
C ASP A 391 11.68 -8.85 -31.20
N LEU A 392 11.11 -9.14 -30.03
CA LEU A 392 9.69 -8.97 -29.74
C LEU A 392 9.23 -7.49 -29.82
N ILE A 393 10.12 -6.55 -29.49
CA ILE A 393 9.85 -5.11 -29.57
C ILE A 393 10.32 -4.47 -30.88
N ASN A 394 10.79 -5.27 -31.84
CA ASN A 394 11.32 -4.81 -33.12
C ASN A 394 12.52 -3.83 -33.01
N ALA A 395 13.44 -4.07 -32.08
CA ALA A 395 14.67 -3.27 -31.97
C ALA A 395 15.62 -3.47 -33.19
N PRO A 396 15.81 -4.69 -33.73
CA PRO A 396 16.64 -4.91 -34.92
C PRO A 396 16.23 -4.08 -36.15
N GLU A 397 14.94 -3.89 -36.37
CA GLU A 397 14.38 -3.06 -37.44
C GLU A 397 14.79 -1.59 -37.27
N VAL A 398 14.80 -1.10 -36.03
CA VAL A 398 15.24 0.27 -35.73
C VAL A 398 16.73 0.43 -36.02
N TRP A 399 17.57 -0.52 -35.60
CA TRP A 399 19.02 -0.43 -35.86
C TRP A 399 19.36 -0.46 -37.34
N ALA A 400 18.55 -1.12 -38.18
CA ALA A 400 18.72 -1.12 -39.63
C ALA A 400 18.58 0.29 -40.25
N THR A 401 17.97 1.24 -39.53
CA THR A 401 17.89 2.66 -39.93
C THR A 401 19.12 3.48 -39.54
N GLY A 402 20.02 2.93 -38.71
CA GLY A 402 21.16 3.64 -38.13
C GLY A 402 20.86 4.35 -36.80
N THR A 403 19.66 4.16 -36.23
CA THR A 403 19.28 4.66 -34.91
C THR A 403 19.69 3.62 -33.86
N THR A 404 20.56 3.98 -32.92
CA THR A 404 21.18 3.05 -31.94
C THR A 404 21.40 3.65 -30.54
N GLY A 405 20.90 4.86 -30.27
CA GLY A 405 21.03 5.58 -29.00
C GLY A 405 22.16 6.61 -28.94
N ILE A 406 22.88 6.87 -30.03
CA ILE A 406 24.06 7.75 -30.02
C ILE A 406 23.69 9.15 -29.50
N GLY A 407 24.45 9.63 -28.51
CA GLY A 407 24.35 10.99 -27.98
C GLY A 407 23.18 11.20 -27.01
N VAL A 408 22.56 10.11 -26.54
CA VAL A 408 21.50 10.13 -25.53
C VAL A 408 22.02 9.48 -24.25
N THR A 409 21.76 10.11 -23.11
CA THR A 409 22.19 9.61 -21.79
C THR A 409 20.99 9.03 -21.02
N VAL A 410 21.15 7.82 -20.49
CA VAL A 410 20.14 7.12 -19.71
C VAL A 410 20.65 6.93 -18.28
N ALA A 411 19.98 7.54 -17.32
CA ALA A 411 20.23 7.31 -15.91
C ALA A 411 19.59 6.00 -15.46
N VAL A 412 20.40 5.12 -14.87
CA VAL A 412 19.95 3.87 -14.24
C VAL A 412 20.01 4.09 -12.73
N ILE A 413 18.85 4.37 -12.14
CA ILE A 413 18.68 4.55 -10.70
C ILE A 413 18.33 3.19 -10.09
N ASP A 414 19.31 2.51 -9.51
CA ASP A 414 19.20 1.10 -9.10
C ASP A 414 20.25 0.74 -8.00
N THR A 415 20.69 -0.50 -7.96
CA THR A 415 21.76 -1.08 -7.11
C THR A 415 23.18 -0.68 -7.51
N GLY A 416 23.32 0.21 -8.50
CA GLY A 416 24.58 0.55 -9.16
C GLY A 416 24.74 -0.15 -10.52
N VAL A 417 25.89 0.03 -11.17
CA VAL A 417 26.24 -0.67 -12.41
C VAL A 417 27.69 -1.11 -12.33
N ASP A 418 28.00 -2.36 -12.72
CA ASP A 418 29.37 -2.76 -12.99
C ASP A 418 29.89 -2.02 -14.23
N TYR A 419 30.39 -0.81 -13.98
CA TYR A 419 30.96 0.06 -14.99
C TYR A 419 32.28 -0.48 -15.58
N THR A 420 32.77 -1.63 -15.09
CA THR A 420 33.93 -2.34 -15.65
C THR A 420 33.54 -3.50 -16.56
N HIS A 421 32.25 -3.85 -16.63
CA HIS A 421 31.75 -4.94 -17.45
C HIS A 421 32.13 -4.71 -18.93
N PRO A 422 32.75 -5.67 -19.62
CA PRO A 422 33.31 -5.46 -20.97
C PRO A 422 32.27 -5.01 -22.00
N ASP A 423 31.04 -5.50 -21.87
CA ASP A 423 29.92 -5.17 -22.75
C ASP A 423 29.26 -3.81 -22.43
N LEU A 424 29.58 -3.20 -21.29
CA LEU A 424 29.05 -1.89 -20.87
C LEU A 424 30.10 -0.78 -20.82
N LEU A 425 31.36 -1.12 -20.58
CA LEU A 425 32.44 -0.18 -20.26
C LEU A 425 32.54 1.03 -21.22
N SER A 426 32.35 0.82 -22.53
CA SER A 426 32.45 1.93 -23.50
C SER A 426 31.20 2.81 -23.58
N ASN A 427 30.08 2.32 -23.03
CA ASN A 427 28.80 3.01 -22.94
C ASN A 427 28.58 3.63 -21.56
N ILE A 428 29.53 3.55 -20.61
CA ILE A 428 29.40 4.28 -19.35
C ILE A 428 29.57 5.78 -19.58
N TRP A 429 28.63 6.56 -19.07
CA TRP A 429 28.64 8.01 -19.04
C TRP A 429 29.82 8.52 -18.22
N ILE A 430 30.40 9.63 -18.67
CA ILE A 430 31.52 10.27 -18.00
C ILE A 430 31.13 11.71 -17.72
N ASN A 431 31.19 12.12 -16.45
CA ASN A 431 31.08 13.53 -16.07
C ASN A 431 32.32 14.27 -16.60
N LEU A 432 32.14 15.07 -17.66
CA LEU A 432 33.21 15.87 -18.24
C LEU A 432 33.53 17.13 -17.41
N GLY A 433 32.71 17.43 -16.39
CA GLY A 433 32.94 18.48 -15.41
C GLY A 433 34.02 18.13 -14.38
N GLU A 434 34.22 16.84 -14.11
CA GLU A 434 35.12 16.34 -13.07
C GLU A 434 36.55 16.06 -13.56
N ILE A 435 37.55 16.30 -12.70
CA ILE A 435 38.93 15.85 -12.89
C ILE A 435 39.16 14.59 -12.03
N PRO A 436 39.29 13.40 -12.63
CA PRO A 436 39.26 12.16 -11.86
C PRO A 436 40.32 12.06 -10.75
N GLY A 437 39.85 11.88 -9.52
CA GLY A 437 40.65 11.51 -8.36
C GLY A 437 41.45 12.67 -7.77
N ASN A 438 40.99 13.92 -7.95
CA ASN A 438 41.63 15.09 -7.36
C ASN A 438 41.08 15.43 -5.96
N GLY A 439 39.99 14.76 -5.53
CA GLY A 439 39.34 14.94 -4.24
C GLY A 439 38.50 16.22 -4.14
N LEU A 440 38.10 16.81 -5.27
CA LEU A 440 37.31 18.03 -5.35
C LEU A 440 36.00 17.77 -6.11
N ASP A 441 35.04 18.66 -5.89
CA ASP A 441 33.81 18.79 -6.69
C ASP A 441 34.10 19.93 -7.68
N ASP A 442 34.56 19.56 -8.88
CA ASP A 442 35.11 20.50 -9.88
C ASP A 442 34.00 21.24 -10.64
N ASP A 443 32.84 20.58 -10.82
CA ASP A 443 31.67 21.15 -11.49
C ASP A 443 30.71 21.86 -10.52
N SER A 444 30.95 21.76 -9.20
CA SER A 444 30.16 22.36 -8.13
C SER A 444 28.73 21.83 -8.06
N ASN A 445 28.50 20.58 -8.46
CA ASN A 445 27.20 19.92 -8.40
C ASN A 445 26.87 19.34 -7.01
N GLY A 446 27.84 19.36 -6.08
CA GLY A 446 27.72 18.85 -4.71
C GLY A 446 28.29 17.46 -4.49
N PHE A 447 28.86 16.83 -5.52
CA PHE A 447 29.29 15.43 -5.54
C PHE A 447 30.78 15.35 -5.95
N VAL A 448 31.65 15.03 -4.98
CA VAL A 448 33.11 15.03 -5.17
C VAL A 448 33.53 13.88 -6.08
N ASP A 449 34.26 14.17 -7.16
CA ASP A 449 34.81 13.18 -8.09
C ASP A 449 33.75 12.21 -8.67
N ASP A 450 32.51 12.63 -8.92
CA ASP A 450 31.40 11.84 -9.48
C ASP A 450 31.54 11.51 -10.99
N VAL A 451 32.78 11.19 -11.40
CA VAL A 451 33.29 10.99 -12.77
C VAL A 451 32.40 10.12 -13.66
N ARG A 452 31.62 9.21 -13.09
CA ARG A 452 30.81 8.21 -13.81
C ARG A 452 29.44 8.00 -13.20
N GLY A 453 28.99 8.87 -12.31
CA GLY A 453 27.81 8.65 -11.49
C GLY A 453 28.10 8.70 -10.00
N TRP A 454 27.07 8.46 -9.20
CA TRP A 454 27.11 8.65 -7.76
C TRP A 454 26.44 7.52 -6.98
N ASP A 455 26.97 7.23 -5.80
CA ASP A 455 26.41 6.31 -4.83
C ASP A 455 25.75 7.07 -3.68
N PHE A 456 24.42 7.06 -3.63
CA PHE A 456 23.64 7.69 -2.55
C PHE A 456 23.59 6.84 -1.28
N VAL A 457 23.82 5.52 -1.38
CA VAL A 457 23.80 4.60 -0.23
C VAL A 457 25.01 4.88 0.65
N ASP A 458 26.21 4.86 0.06
CA ASP A 458 27.48 5.03 0.76
C ASP A 458 27.99 6.48 0.72
N ARG A 459 27.35 7.35 -0.09
CA ARG A 459 27.67 8.78 -0.28
C ARG A 459 29.07 9.01 -0.81
N ASP A 460 29.42 8.28 -1.85
CA ASP A 460 30.70 8.41 -2.55
C ASP A 460 30.54 8.31 -4.07
N ASN A 461 31.67 8.39 -4.77
CA ASN A 461 31.75 8.39 -6.23
C ASN A 461 31.90 6.99 -6.85
N ASP A 462 31.53 5.94 -6.10
CA ASP A 462 31.64 4.55 -6.57
C ASP A 462 30.27 3.88 -6.73
N PRO A 463 29.53 4.17 -7.82
CA PRO A 463 28.23 3.54 -8.09
C PRO A 463 28.37 2.09 -8.61
N MET A 464 29.32 1.33 -8.08
CA MET A 464 29.55 -0.08 -8.43
C MET A 464 28.37 -0.94 -7.96
N ASP A 465 27.94 -1.85 -8.82
CA ASP A 465 26.86 -2.78 -8.49
C ASP A 465 27.35 -3.92 -7.58
N LEU A 466 26.78 -4.01 -6.39
CA LEU A 466 27.05 -5.06 -5.40
C LEU A 466 25.95 -6.13 -5.34
N ASN A 467 24.91 -6.03 -6.16
CA ASN A 467 23.75 -6.92 -6.15
C ASN A 467 23.62 -7.74 -7.44
N SER A 468 23.78 -7.09 -8.61
CA SER A 468 23.61 -7.55 -10.01
C SER A 468 22.41 -6.97 -10.73
N HIS A 469 21.40 -6.47 -10.03
CA HIS A 469 20.15 -6.01 -10.63
C HIS A 469 20.35 -4.81 -11.57
N GLY A 470 21.09 -3.79 -11.14
CA GLY A 470 21.29 -2.57 -11.92
C GLY A 470 22.18 -2.77 -13.14
N THR A 471 23.19 -3.64 -13.04
CA THR A 471 23.97 -4.07 -14.21
C THR A 471 23.11 -4.83 -15.22
N HIS A 472 22.17 -5.66 -14.76
CA HIS A 472 21.25 -6.39 -15.63
C HIS A 472 20.33 -5.44 -16.40
N VAL A 473 19.75 -4.48 -15.69
CA VAL A 473 18.95 -3.39 -16.26
C VAL A 473 19.76 -2.58 -17.28
N ALA A 474 20.99 -2.16 -16.94
CA ALA A 474 21.85 -1.39 -17.83
C ALA A 474 22.20 -2.14 -19.13
N GLY A 475 22.42 -3.46 -19.07
CA GLY A 475 22.67 -4.29 -20.25
C GLY A 475 21.50 -4.35 -21.22
N ILE A 476 20.27 -4.43 -20.71
CA ILE A 476 19.06 -4.44 -21.55
C ILE A 476 18.96 -3.12 -22.31
N ILE A 477 19.33 -1.99 -21.68
CA ILE A 477 19.30 -0.68 -22.32
C ILE A 477 20.43 -0.57 -23.35
N ALA A 478 21.68 -0.82 -22.97
CA ALA A 478 22.84 -0.37 -23.74
C ALA A 478 24.05 -1.32 -23.72
N ALA A 479 23.87 -2.64 -23.60
CA ALA A 479 24.95 -3.57 -23.94
C ALA A 479 25.40 -3.36 -25.41
N GLN A 480 26.71 -3.46 -25.66
CA GLN A 480 27.30 -3.07 -26.94
C GLN A 480 26.91 -4.03 -28.05
N ARG A 481 26.77 -3.50 -29.26
CA ARG A 481 26.59 -4.32 -30.47
C ARG A 481 27.93 -4.67 -31.09
N ASP A 482 28.78 -5.40 -30.37
CA ASP A 482 30.15 -5.74 -30.77
C ASP A 482 30.36 -7.23 -31.11
N GLY A 483 29.32 -8.05 -30.93
CA GLY A 483 29.35 -9.50 -31.16
C GLY A 483 29.81 -10.32 -29.96
N ILE A 484 29.94 -9.71 -28.79
CA ILE A 484 30.17 -10.34 -27.50
C ILE A 484 28.87 -10.23 -26.69
N GLY A 485 28.58 -11.22 -25.85
CA GLY A 485 27.49 -11.10 -24.88
C GLY A 485 26.12 -10.94 -25.52
N ILE A 486 25.47 -9.81 -25.20
CA ILE A 486 24.14 -9.44 -25.67
C ILE A 486 24.18 -8.08 -26.38
N THR A 487 23.10 -7.70 -27.06
CA THR A 487 22.94 -6.33 -27.57
C THR A 487 21.76 -5.66 -26.88
N GLY A 488 22.02 -4.50 -26.26
CA GLY A 488 20.98 -3.69 -25.64
C GLY A 488 20.07 -3.05 -26.70
N VAL A 489 18.90 -2.57 -26.28
CA VAL A 489 17.92 -1.92 -27.17
C VAL A 489 18.52 -0.67 -27.84
N ALA A 490 19.30 0.12 -27.11
CA ALA A 490 20.01 1.31 -27.57
C ALA A 490 21.53 1.13 -27.38
N PRO A 491 22.20 0.31 -28.22
CA PRO A 491 23.55 -0.20 -27.95
C PRO A 491 24.68 0.85 -28.05
N ASN A 492 24.37 2.11 -28.36
CA ASN A 492 25.32 3.23 -28.36
C ASN A 492 24.86 4.40 -27.47
N ALA A 493 23.86 4.18 -26.62
CA ALA A 493 23.49 5.13 -25.57
C ALA A 493 24.53 5.13 -24.45
N GLN A 494 24.60 6.25 -23.71
CA GLN A 494 25.42 6.32 -22.51
C GLN A 494 24.60 5.97 -21.27
N ILE A 495 25.11 5.11 -20.40
CA ILE A 495 24.51 4.77 -19.11
C ILE A 495 25.14 5.64 -18.03
N MET A 496 24.32 6.35 -17.25
CA MET A 496 24.73 7.05 -16.03
C MET A 496 24.33 6.19 -14.81
N PRO A 497 25.28 5.42 -14.23
CA PRO A 497 25.07 4.66 -13.00
C PRO A 497 24.70 5.56 -11.82
N ILE A 498 23.59 5.27 -11.14
CA ILE A 498 23.22 5.93 -9.89
C ILE A 498 22.77 4.86 -8.89
N ARG A 499 23.54 4.68 -7.82
CA ARG A 499 23.27 3.66 -6.81
C ARG A 499 22.42 4.25 -5.68
N VAL A 500 21.20 3.72 -5.50
CA VAL A 500 20.26 4.06 -4.41
C VAL A 500 19.79 2.84 -3.62
N LEU A 501 20.11 1.64 -4.11
CA LEU A 501 19.84 0.37 -3.45
C LEU A 501 21.17 -0.28 -3.02
N ASP A 502 21.17 -0.90 -1.84
CA ASP A 502 22.32 -1.61 -1.29
C ASP A 502 22.52 -3.00 -1.92
N GLY A 503 23.53 -3.74 -1.45
CA GLY A 503 23.83 -5.08 -1.95
C GLY A 503 22.72 -6.11 -1.72
N GLU A 504 21.76 -5.83 -0.82
CA GLU A 504 20.59 -6.66 -0.56
C GLU A 504 19.35 -6.20 -1.35
N GLY A 505 19.45 -5.08 -2.07
CA GLY A 505 18.36 -4.52 -2.88
C GLY A 505 17.43 -3.57 -2.11
N PHE A 506 17.83 -3.11 -0.93
CA PHE A 506 17.07 -2.16 -0.11
C PHE A 506 17.60 -0.73 -0.27
N GLY A 507 16.72 0.27 -0.15
CA GLY A 507 17.13 1.67 -0.21
C GLY A 507 16.17 2.61 0.51
N LYS A 508 16.31 3.91 0.26
CA LYS A 508 15.42 4.95 0.82
C LYS A 508 14.81 5.78 -0.29
N VAL A 509 13.53 6.15 -0.12
CA VAL A 509 12.85 7.08 -1.05
C VAL A 509 13.59 8.41 -1.14
N SER A 510 14.15 8.91 -0.04
CA SER A 510 14.94 10.16 -0.04
C SER A 510 16.14 10.11 -0.98
N ASP A 511 16.76 8.93 -1.11
CA ASP A 511 17.93 8.72 -1.96
C ASP A 511 17.48 8.62 -3.43
N ALA A 512 16.35 7.96 -3.71
CA ALA A 512 15.72 7.95 -5.03
C ALA A 512 15.33 9.37 -5.52
N ILE A 513 14.73 10.19 -4.64
CA ILE A 513 14.42 11.61 -4.95
C ILE A 513 15.69 12.39 -5.31
N SER A 514 16.74 12.24 -4.51
CA SER A 514 18.02 12.91 -4.74
C SER A 514 18.69 12.42 -6.02
N ALA A 515 18.57 11.14 -6.34
CA ALA A 515 19.07 10.53 -7.56
C ALA A 515 18.34 11.03 -8.82
N ILE A 516 17.01 11.21 -8.78
CA ILE A 516 16.25 11.82 -9.88
C ILE A 516 16.76 13.24 -10.13
N GLN A 517 16.96 14.01 -9.05
CA GLN A 517 17.51 15.37 -9.15
C GLN A 517 18.92 15.39 -9.76
N TYR A 518 19.79 14.51 -9.29
CA TYR A 518 21.14 14.32 -9.82
C TYR A 518 21.13 13.96 -11.30
N ALA A 519 20.31 12.99 -11.71
CA ALA A 519 20.22 12.53 -13.09
C ALA A 519 19.88 13.69 -14.05
N VAL A 520 18.86 14.46 -13.71
CA VAL A 520 18.42 15.60 -14.52
C VAL A 520 19.50 16.70 -14.56
N GLN A 521 20.11 17.03 -13.43
CA GLN A 521 21.15 18.07 -13.35
C GLN A 521 22.43 17.68 -14.11
N ASN A 522 22.74 16.39 -14.18
CA ASN A 522 23.86 15.85 -14.95
C ASN A 522 23.50 15.49 -16.40
N GLY A 523 22.31 15.90 -16.87
CA GLY A 523 21.94 15.86 -18.28
C GLY A 523 21.47 14.49 -18.79
N ALA A 524 20.85 13.68 -17.93
CA ALA A 524 20.11 12.51 -18.39
C ALA A 524 18.94 12.92 -19.30
N ASP A 525 18.74 12.20 -20.41
CA ASP A 525 17.59 12.35 -21.30
C ASP A 525 16.46 11.39 -20.93
N VAL A 526 16.82 10.25 -20.36
CA VAL A 526 15.89 9.18 -19.92
C VAL A 526 16.32 8.71 -18.54
N ILE A 527 15.35 8.46 -17.66
CA ILE A 527 15.55 7.80 -16.37
C ILE A 527 14.85 6.45 -16.42
N ASN A 528 15.59 5.38 -16.16
CA ASN A 528 15.04 4.06 -15.89
C ASN A 528 14.91 3.88 -14.37
N LEU A 529 13.69 3.71 -13.89
CA LEU A 529 13.35 3.54 -12.49
C LEU A 529 12.78 2.12 -12.27
N SER A 530 13.67 1.13 -12.17
CA SER A 530 13.31 -0.27 -11.89
C SER A 530 13.15 -0.54 -10.38
N LEU A 531 12.42 0.35 -9.71
CA LEU A 531 12.14 0.30 -8.27
C LEU A 531 10.69 0.72 -8.00
N GLY A 532 10.18 0.36 -6.81
CA GLY A 532 8.84 0.71 -6.40
C GLY A 532 8.50 0.22 -4.99
N GLY A 533 7.31 0.58 -4.52
CA GLY A 533 6.76 0.20 -3.22
C GLY A 533 5.31 0.61 -3.05
N ASP A 534 4.78 0.37 -1.85
CA ASP A 534 3.36 0.59 -1.54
C ASP A 534 3.09 1.96 -0.92
N GLY A 535 4.11 2.59 -0.33
CA GLY A 535 4.00 3.89 0.31
C GLY A 535 3.93 5.03 -0.70
N PHE A 536 2.84 5.80 -0.66
CA PHE A 536 2.72 7.05 -1.38
C PHE A 536 3.59 8.14 -0.75
N LEU A 537 4.34 8.86 -1.57
CA LEU A 537 5.04 10.06 -1.13
C LEU A 537 4.99 11.15 -2.20
N GLN A 538 4.26 12.23 -1.93
CA GLN A 538 4.12 13.36 -2.87
C GLN A 538 5.48 13.91 -3.34
N ALA A 539 6.49 13.96 -2.47
CA ALA A 539 7.81 14.47 -2.82
C ALA A 539 8.53 13.64 -3.91
N GLU A 540 8.25 12.34 -3.99
CA GLU A 540 8.78 11.49 -5.08
C GLU A 540 8.07 11.77 -6.40
N LEU A 541 6.74 11.92 -6.39
CA LEU A 541 6.00 12.33 -7.59
C LEU A 541 6.41 13.71 -8.08
N ASP A 542 6.60 14.68 -7.17
CA ASP A 542 7.03 16.03 -7.51
C ASP A 542 8.41 16.01 -8.19
N ALA A 543 9.33 15.13 -7.75
CA ALA A 543 10.64 14.97 -8.36
C ALA A 543 10.54 14.37 -9.77
N ILE A 544 9.69 13.35 -9.97
CA ILE A 544 9.45 12.74 -11.29
C ILE A 544 8.79 13.77 -12.23
N GLN A 545 7.77 14.47 -11.75
CA GLN A 545 7.08 15.50 -12.53
C GLN A 545 8.05 16.61 -12.94
N TRP A 546 8.91 17.05 -12.02
CA TRP A 546 9.95 18.03 -12.31
C TRP A 546 10.94 17.52 -13.37
N ALA A 547 11.36 16.25 -13.31
CA ALA A 547 12.22 15.65 -14.33
C ALA A 547 11.56 15.68 -15.72
N THR A 548 10.28 15.27 -15.81
CA THR A 548 9.50 15.36 -17.06
C THR A 548 9.41 16.80 -17.58
N GLN A 549 9.22 17.78 -16.69
CA GLN A 549 9.22 19.21 -17.07
C GLN A 549 10.58 19.72 -17.57
N GLN A 550 11.69 19.14 -17.11
CA GLN A 550 13.02 19.40 -17.66
C GLN A 550 13.27 18.67 -19.00
N GLY A 551 12.30 17.89 -19.48
CA GLY A 551 12.37 17.17 -20.76
C GLY A 551 12.97 15.78 -20.66
N VAL A 552 13.07 15.22 -19.44
CA VAL A 552 13.58 13.86 -19.19
C VAL A 552 12.42 12.87 -19.17
N VAL A 553 12.51 11.80 -19.96
CA VAL A 553 11.50 10.73 -19.96
C VAL A 553 11.75 9.81 -18.76
N VAL A 554 10.75 9.56 -17.92
CA VAL A 554 10.89 8.68 -16.75
C VAL A 554 10.08 7.40 -16.98
N VAL A 555 10.75 6.25 -16.95
CA VAL A 555 10.17 4.94 -17.22
C VAL A 555 10.21 4.10 -15.94
N MET A 556 9.06 3.58 -15.50
CA MET A 556 8.88 3.01 -14.17
C MET A 556 8.32 1.59 -14.23
N ALA A 557 8.85 0.70 -13.39
CA ALA A 557 8.35 -0.68 -13.28
C ALA A 557 6.98 -0.72 -12.61
N ALA A 558 6.04 -1.50 -13.16
CA ALA A 558 4.68 -1.61 -12.61
C ALA A 558 4.59 -2.38 -11.28
N GLY A 559 5.57 -3.25 -10.98
CA GLY A 559 5.58 -4.13 -9.80
C GLY A 559 5.28 -5.60 -10.14
N ASN A 560 5.62 -6.49 -9.19
CA ASN A 560 5.72 -7.94 -9.42
C ASN A 560 4.82 -8.76 -8.46
N GLU A 561 3.72 -8.18 -7.98
CA GLU A 561 2.86 -8.76 -6.94
C GLU A 561 1.53 -9.31 -7.50
N SER A 562 1.40 -9.45 -8.82
CA SER A 562 0.19 -9.90 -9.51
C SER A 562 -1.06 -9.05 -9.20
N ARG A 563 -0.87 -7.77 -8.87
CA ARG A 563 -1.97 -6.86 -8.50
C ARG A 563 -2.75 -6.40 -9.73
N SER A 564 -3.97 -5.92 -9.49
CA SER A 564 -4.86 -5.39 -10.52
C SER A 564 -4.45 -4.00 -11.05
N GLN A 565 -3.40 -3.40 -10.51
CA GLN A 565 -2.90 -2.06 -10.86
C GLN A 565 -1.41 -1.93 -10.48
N PRO A 566 -0.69 -0.93 -11.01
CA PRO A 566 0.72 -0.72 -10.68
C PRO A 566 0.94 -0.24 -9.23
N ASN A 567 2.15 -0.44 -8.72
CA ASN A 567 2.61 0.13 -7.44
C ASN A 567 3.10 1.57 -7.59
N PHE A 568 3.43 2.22 -6.48
CA PHE A 568 4.08 3.52 -6.49
C PHE A 568 5.55 3.42 -6.95
N PRO A 569 6.07 4.36 -7.76
CA PRO A 569 5.39 5.53 -8.34
C PRO A 569 4.60 5.27 -9.63
N ALA A 570 4.77 4.10 -10.27
CA ALA A 570 4.17 3.78 -11.58
C ALA A 570 2.63 3.91 -11.64
N ARG A 571 1.92 3.78 -10.51
CA ARG A 571 0.46 3.98 -10.40
C ARG A 571 0.00 5.36 -10.86
N PHE A 572 0.90 6.34 -10.87
CA PHE A 572 0.63 7.73 -11.25
C PHE A 572 1.10 8.06 -12.67
N ALA A 573 1.30 7.07 -13.54
CA ALA A 573 1.73 7.30 -14.92
C ALA A 573 0.76 8.10 -15.79
N SER A 574 -0.49 8.34 -15.36
CA SER A 574 -1.36 9.36 -15.99
C SER A 574 -0.91 10.80 -15.75
N ASN A 575 -0.12 11.03 -14.70
CA ASN A 575 0.34 12.34 -14.26
C ASN A 575 1.85 12.53 -14.49
N VAL A 576 2.63 11.45 -14.39
CA VAL A 576 4.10 11.49 -14.46
C VAL A 576 4.68 10.22 -15.10
N GLY A 577 5.50 10.37 -16.15
CA GLY A 577 6.26 9.28 -16.74
C GLY A 577 5.43 8.14 -17.34
N LEU A 578 6.07 6.97 -17.53
CA LEU A 578 5.51 5.82 -18.25
C LEU A 578 5.64 4.54 -17.41
N ALA A 579 4.52 3.88 -17.11
CA ALA A 579 4.48 2.61 -16.39
C ALA A 579 4.68 1.42 -17.32
N VAL A 580 5.44 0.42 -16.87
CA VAL A 580 5.80 -0.74 -17.68
C VAL A 580 5.48 -2.06 -16.98
N GLY A 581 4.55 -2.81 -17.55
CA GLY A 581 4.26 -4.20 -17.20
C GLY A 581 5.09 -5.20 -18.01
N SER A 582 5.06 -6.46 -17.58
CA SER A 582 5.88 -7.54 -18.12
C SER A 582 5.08 -8.53 -18.96
N VAL A 583 5.64 -8.94 -20.10
CA VAL A 583 5.17 -10.08 -20.88
C VAL A 583 6.25 -11.15 -21.06
N THR A 584 5.78 -12.38 -21.32
CA THR A 584 6.60 -13.54 -21.68
C THR A 584 6.92 -13.57 -23.18
N GLN A 585 7.78 -14.50 -23.60
CA GLN A 585 8.11 -14.73 -25.02
C GLN A 585 6.88 -15.09 -25.88
N THR A 586 5.81 -15.62 -25.27
CA THR A 586 4.57 -15.96 -25.98
C THR A 586 3.55 -14.83 -26.00
N LYS A 587 3.94 -13.61 -25.58
CA LYS A 587 3.06 -12.43 -25.42
C LYS A 587 1.97 -12.62 -24.37
N ALA A 588 2.14 -13.57 -23.45
CA ALA A 588 1.29 -13.65 -22.28
C ALA A 588 1.73 -12.60 -21.26
N LEU A 589 0.80 -11.95 -20.56
CA LEU A 589 1.14 -11.14 -19.38
C LEU A 589 1.85 -12.03 -18.38
N SER A 590 3.05 -11.64 -17.93
CA SER A 590 3.79 -12.41 -16.94
C SER A 590 2.96 -12.55 -15.67
N SER A 591 2.88 -13.75 -15.10
CA SER A 591 1.98 -14.06 -13.97
C SER A 591 2.20 -13.17 -12.76
N PHE A 592 3.44 -12.71 -12.53
CA PHE A 592 3.81 -11.77 -11.47
C PHE A 592 3.50 -10.30 -11.80
N SER A 593 3.32 -9.92 -13.06
CA SER A 593 3.19 -8.51 -13.44
C SER A 593 1.93 -7.91 -12.84
N ASN A 594 2.09 -6.76 -12.18
CA ASN A 594 0.94 -5.90 -11.90
C ASN A 594 0.29 -5.46 -13.22
N GLN A 595 -1.03 -5.34 -13.22
CA GLN A 595 -1.86 -4.94 -14.36
C GLN A 595 -1.94 -3.42 -14.49
N ALA A 596 -2.52 -2.93 -15.58
CA ALA A 596 -2.67 -1.49 -15.84
C ALA A 596 -3.68 -0.79 -14.91
N GLY A 597 -4.70 -1.51 -14.44
CA GLY A 597 -5.79 -0.97 -13.62
C GLY A 597 -6.91 -0.34 -14.43
N ALA A 598 -8.00 0.00 -13.74
CA ALA A 598 -9.18 0.60 -14.37
C ALA A 598 -8.97 2.07 -14.78
N LEU A 599 -7.96 2.74 -14.23
CA LEU A 599 -7.58 4.10 -14.60
C LEU A 599 -6.77 4.06 -15.90
N VAL A 600 -7.08 4.99 -16.82
CA VAL A 600 -6.23 5.19 -18.00
C VAL A 600 -4.94 5.87 -17.55
N LEU A 601 -3.83 5.16 -17.71
CA LEU A 601 -2.48 5.63 -17.40
C LEU A 601 -1.63 5.49 -18.67
N ASP A 602 -0.52 6.22 -18.77
CA ASP A 602 0.51 5.88 -19.75
C ASP A 602 1.17 4.56 -19.31
N TYR A 603 0.55 3.44 -19.70
CA TYR A 603 0.94 2.08 -19.34
C TYR A 603 1.12 1.24 -20.60
N VAL A 604 2.29 0.60 -20.70
CA VAL A 604 2.63 -0.31 -21.79
C VAL A 604 3.22 -1.61 -21.25
N LEU A 605 3.27 -2.63 -22.11
CA LEU A 605 3.90 -3.90 -21.81
C LEU A 605 5.21 -4.05 -22.58
N ALA A 606 6.19 -4.69 -21.95
CA ALA A 606 7.47 -5.02 -22.57
C ALA A 606 8.00 -6.39 -22.08
N PRO A 607 8.99 -6.98 -22.78
CA PRO A 607 9.56 -8.28 -22.41
C PRO A 607 10.17 -8.24 -21.00
N GLY A 608 9.64 -9.05 -20.08
CA GLY A 608 10.17 -9.15 -18.72
C GLY A 608 10.28 -10.57 -18.18
N GLY A 609 9.98 -11.58 -18.99
CA GLY A 609 10.21 -13.00 -18.64
C GLY A 609 8.99 -13.70 -18.06
N ASP A 610 9.10 -15.02 -17.84
CA ASP A 610 7.99 -15.82 -17.30
C ASP A 610 8.14 -16.13 -15.80
N GLY A 611 9.34 -15.96 -15.23
CA GLY A 611 9.60 -16.20 -13.82
C GLY A 611 9.35 -17.65 -13.39
N GLY A 612 9.37 -18.57 -14.36
CA GLY A 612 9.12 -19.98 -14.14
C GLY A 612 10.27 -20.70 -13.42
N PHE A 613 10.12 -22.01 -13.22
CA PHE A 613 11.16 -22.84 -12.58
C PHE A 613 12.47 -22.96 -13.40
N SER A 614 12.54 -22.36 -14.59
CA SER A 614 13.71 -22.39 -15.45
C SER A 614 13.92 -21.04 -16.14
N ASN A 615 15.18 -20.64 -16.26
CA ASN A 615 15.62 -19.40 -16.91
C ASN A 615 15.36 -19.31 -18.43
N ALA A 616 14.76 -20.32 -19.05
CA ALA A 616 14.64 -20.42 -20.51
C ALA A 616 13.64 -19.42 -21.13
N GLY A 617 12.72 -18.87 -20.32
CA GLY A 617 11.75 -17.85 -20.75
C GLY A 617 12.07 -16.44 -20.24
N ASP A 618 13.20 -16.26 -19.55
CA ASP A 618 13.56 -15.03 -18.86
C ASP A 618 14.49 -14.14 -19.70
N ILE A 619 14.76 -12.93 -19.21
CA ILE A 619 15.54 -11.93 -19.92
C ILE A 619 17.02 -12.12 -19.61
N TYR A 620 17.81 -12.50 -20.61
CA TYR A 620 19.25 -12.61 -20.50
C TYR A 620 19.94 -11.25 -20.68
N SER A 621 20.79 -10.88 -19.71
CA SER A 621 21.54 -9.61 -19.70
C SER A 621 22.83 -9.71 -18.88
N THR A 622 23.58 -8.62 -18.86
CA THR A 622 24.87 -8.44 -18.16
C THR A 622 24.70 -8.49 -16.65
N VAL A 623 25.63 -9.09 -15.91
CA VAL A 623 25.70 -9.02 -14.44
C VAL A 623 27.15 -8.87 -14.00
N PRO A 624 27.43 -8.32 -12.81
CA PRO A 624 28.76 -8.37 -12.23
C PRO A 624 29.21 -9.84 -12.17
N PRO A 625 30.51 -10.14 -12.37
CA PRO A 625 30.97 -11.53 -12.42
C PRO A 625 30.84 -12.23 -11.06
N ALA A 626 29.72 -12.92 -10.81
CA ALA A 626 29.55 -13.73 -9.60
C ALA A 626 30.50 -14.94 -9.57
N ILE A 627 30.91 -15.41 -10.75
CA ILE A 627 31.93 -16.44 -10.99
C ILE A 627 32.88 -15.90 -12.07
N ALA A 628 34.19 -16.05 -11.87
CA ALA A 628 35.19 -15.62 -12.84
C ALA A 628 34.89 -16.19 -14.25
N GLY A 629 34.46 -15.32 -15.16
CA GLY A 629 34.27 -15.62 -16.58
C GLY A 629 32.82 -15.81 -17.05
N VAL A 630 31.79 -15.70 -16.20
CA VAL A 630 30.39 -15.70 -16.64
C VAL A 630 29.70 -14.40 -16.20
N PRO A 631 29.70 -13.36 -17.05
CA PRO A 631 29.18 -12.06 -16.66
C PRO A 631 27.77 -11.79 -17.24
N TYR A 632 26.96 -12.85 -17.38
CA TYR A 632 25.59 -12.76 -17.89
C TYR A 632 24.66 -13.72 -17.14
N ALA A 633 23.42 -13.30 -16.90
CA ALA A 633 22.40 -14.10 -16.24
C ALA A 633 20.99 -13.77 -16.78
N ALA A 634 20.05 -14.67 -16.55
CA ALA A 634 18.64 -14.46 -16.88
C ALA A 634 17.86 -14.06 -15.63
N PHE A 635 17.10 -12.98 -15.69
CA PHE A 635 16.18 -12.52 -14.64
C PHE A 635 14.77 -12.30 -15.22
N ALA A 636 13.78 -12.35 -14.34
CA ALA A 636 12.39 -12.06 -14.65
C ALA A 636 11.87 -10.93 -13.74
N GLY A 637 11.04 -10.04 -14.31
CA GLY A 637 10.41 -8.95 -13.57
C GLY A 637 9.98 -7.81 -14.47
N THR A 638 9.07 -6.97 -13.97
CA THR A 638 8.81 -5.64 -14.55
C THR A 638 10.07 -4.77 -14.56
N SER A 639 11.03 -5.03 -13.66
CA SER A 639 12.37 -4.45 -13.70
C SER A 639 13.17 -4.77 -14.97
N MET A 640 12.90 -5.89 -15.63
CA MET A 640 13.51 -6.25 -16.92
C MET A 640 12.68 -5.73 -18.12
N ALA A 641 11.37 -5.53 -17.93
CA ALA A 641 10.51 -4.90 -18.94
C ALA A 641 10.79 -3.40 -19.10
N THR A 642 10.94 -2.68 -17.99
CA THR A 642 11.23 -1.23 -17.92
C THR A 642 12.40 -0.79 -18.80
N PRO A 643 13.60 -1.41 -18.75
CA PRO A 643 14.74 -1.00 -19.55
C PRO A 643 14.56 -1.22 -21.06
N HIS A 644 13.69 -2.13 -21.50
CA HIS A 644 13.35 -2.23 -22.92
C HIS A 644 12.66 -0.95 -23.40
N VAL A 645 11.73 -0.42 -22.60
CA VAL A 645 10.99 0.81 -22.92
C VAL A 645 11.88 2.05 -22.78
N ALA A 646 12.75 2.10 -21.75
CA ALA A 646 13.77 3.15 -21.65
C ALA A 646 14.71 3.17 -22.87
N GLY A 647 15.08 2.00 -23.39
CA GLY A 647 15.82 1.87 -24.64
C GLY A 647 15.05 2.41 -25.86
N ILE A 648 13.75 2.14 -25.97
CA ILE A 648 12.91 2.70 -27.05
C ILE A 648 12.84 4.23 -26.93
N ALA A 649 12.60 4.78 -25.75
CA ALA A 649 12.58 6.23 -25.51
C ALA A 649 13.91 6.88 -25.92
N THR A 650 15.02 6.21 -25.64
CA THR A 650 16.38 6.62 -26.04
C THR A 650 16.54 6.66 -27.56
N LEU A 651 16.08 5.63 -28.27
CA LEU A 651 16.10 5.59 -29.74
C LEU A 651 15.21 6.69 -30.36
N ILE A 652 14.04 6.96 -29.77
CA ILE A 652 13.17 8.06 -30.20
C ILE A 652 13.87 9.41 -30.01
N LYS A 653 14.52 9.63 -28.86
CA LYS A 653 15.22 10.89 -28.56
C LYS A 653 16.37 11.14 -29.55
N GLN A 654 17.12 10.10 -29.94
CA GLN A 654 18.11 10.22 -31.01
C GLN A 654 17.45 10.59 -32.35
N ALA A 655 16.37 9.88 -32.72
CA ALA A 655 15.72 10.05 -34.01
C ALA A 655 15.05 11.42 -34.18
N ASN A 656 14.47 11.95 -33.10
CA ASN A 656 13.86 13.27 -33.06
C ASN A 656 14.12 13.98 -31.71
N PRO A 657 15.24 14.72 -31.59
CA PRO A 657 15.63 15.35 -30.33
C PRO A 657 14.71 16.51 -29.90
N ASN A 658 13.86 17.01 -30.82
CA ASN A 658 12.94 18.12 -30.56
C ASN A 658 11.66 17.70 -29.84
N LEU A 659 11.39 16.39 -29.72
CA LEU A 659 10.24 15.92 -28.95
C LEU A 659 10.47 16.20 -27.46
N THR A 660 9.42 16.69 -26.83
CA THR A 660 9.29 16.77 -25.38
C THR A 660 9.15 15.37 -24.78
N ALA A 661 9.39 15.24 -23.47
CA ALA A 661 9.24 13.95 -22.79
C ALA A 661 7.83 13.36 -22.97
N SER A 662 6.79 14.18 -22.78
CA SER A 662 5.40 13.78 -22.98
C SER A 662 5.10 13.37 -24.42
N GLU A 663 5.65 14.04 -25.44
CA GLU A 663 5.47 13.61 -26.83
C GLU A 663 6.14 12.25 -27.10
N ILE A 664 7.27 11.94 -26.46
CA ILE A 664 7.92 10.63 -26.56
C ILE A 664 7.04 9.55 -25.92
N GLU A 665 6.53 9.79 -24.71
CA GLU A 665 5.60 8.90 -24.01
C GLU A 665 4.37 8.59 -24.87
N GLN A 666 3.75 9.62 -25.45
CA GLN A 666 2.57 9.49 -26.30
C GLN A 666 2.86 8.76 -27.62
N VAL A 667 4.08 8.88 -28.18
CA VAL A 667 4.49 8.08 -29.35
C VAL A 667 4.60 6.60 -28.97
N ILE A 668 5.18 6.27 -27.81
CA ILE A 668 5.30 4.89 -27.35
C ILE A 668 3.92 4.28 -27.10
N VAL A 669 3.07 4.99 -26.36
CA VAL A 669 1.68 4.61 -26.07
C VAL A 669 0.87 4.45 -27.36
N GLY A 670 0.91 5.43 -28.26
CA GLY A 670 0.12 5.45 -29.49
C GLY A 670 0.54 4.41 -30.54
N THR A 671 1.68 3.74 -30.35
CA THR A 671 2.17 2.68 -31.24
C THR A 671 2.19 1.30 -30.60
N ALA A 672 1.86 1.21 -29.31
CA ALA A 672 1.66 -0.06 -28.62
C ALA A 672 0.44 -0.83 -29.16
N SER A 673 0.42 -2.15 -28.94
CA SER A 673 -0.60 -3.02 -29.53
C SER A 673 -1.08 -4.11 -28.59
N LEU A 674 -2.40 -4.25 -28.51
CA LEU A 674 -3.07 -5.36 -27.83
C LEU A 674 -3.04 -6.68 -28.64
N SER A 675 -2.51 -6.65 -29.87
CA SER A 675 -2.62 -7.78 -30.79
C SER A 675 -1.79 -8.99 -30.34
N GLY A 676 -2.47 -10.11 -30.13
CA GLY A 676 -1.84 -11.39 -29.78
C GLY A 676 -1.43 -11.48 -28.31
N LEU A 677 -1.86 -10.56 -27.46
CA LEU A 677 -1.71 -10.67 -26.02
C LEU A 677 -2.67 -11.72 -25.44
N SER A 678 -2.24 -12.38 -24.38
CA SER A 678 -3.08 -13.28 -23.57
C SER A 678 -2.79 -13.13 -22.09
N LEU A 679 -3.66 -13.65 -21.25
CA LEU A 679 -3.33 -13.87 -19.84
C LEU A 679 -2.34 -15.04 -19.73
N GLY A 680 -1.36 -14.90 -18.84
CA GLY A 680 -0.29 -15.89 -18.60
C GLY A 680 -0.59 -16.87 -17.48
#